data_AF-A0A7X7MPC4-F1
#
_entry.id   AF-A0A7X7MPC4-F1
#
_cell.length_a   1.000
_cell.length_b   1.000
_cell.length_c   1.000
_cell.angle_alpha   90.00
_cell.angle_beta   90.00
_cell.angle_gamma   90.00
#
_symmetry.space_group_name_H-M   'P 1'
#
loop_
_entity.id
_entity.type
_entity.pdbx_description
1 polymer ?
#
loop_
_entity_poly.entity_id
_entity_poly.type
_entity_poly.pdbx_seq_one_letter_code
_entity_poly.pdbx_strand_id
1 'polypeptide(L)'
;MNTVKALGALALLAAGVAPAADGTNLLKNAGFESALEPAWERRTPDDAQRKTFRAEAGGRSGGAAVLENLAPAYTRLRQGQDRSIAVAPGSLLELSAWVRSELDTNGAAMVQIYCLGDKGEILAQPTSAPIRGACDWTRRRVRTQVPDGTAYVMAYLQIRDGAGKVWFDDAELAVKRPPQKQEPRPAIALLTDLPETNAVLLRARTLFGDGLKRAAPEPAALQGSAGALALYEGSVPPALGPALEAFARGGGRVFMDMRAFARSRGAEAAAASVGDVKSPSLATRMQAGLRVLRASDVTAGFAVGQIMPRAGWPDGKLFVLPPGLAIPGLEVLAVAPGGEAGLVRLAVGAGSITACDLLSLREPHCRNVDAYCAFTPVSAALGNPVRFGHYYPRRLNYDGVVEEMKRLAAVHPAVIRVEEEGPASEPYRLWSLNLGKPGAPLYFLYAAAHGSEWEPGYGLMTFARLVAEGKMRDAVDLEKVQIKIIPLLNPSGYERMRRQNAQGVDLNRQGDLNWERFAGKDSNKDGLYGPHDYDWKGTAPFSEPETQVYRKIVGRPELYCLLDYHGNSGARDNKLGFTPFTGHPDNELMALEVQRIANARLRGRHLLRQSDEEAPSPYLLDVLRPDGDRPMLINSGARDRFGLLIELTAGYPESYGTVLQTDVTCELCRALFLAYPPPAKWPRE
;
A
#
# COMPACT_ATOMS: atom_id res chain seq x y z
N MET A 1 63.43 -36.85 -14.03
CA MET A 1 63.11 -37.13 -12.62
C MET A 1 62.97 -35.79 -11.90
N ASN A 2 61.76 -35.46 -11.42
CA ASN A 2 61.45 -34.55 -10.30
C ASN A 2 60.05 -33.92 -10.46
N THR A 3 59.13 -34.51 -9.69
CA THR A 3 58.00 -33.93 -8.94
C THR A 3 57.61 -32.46 -9.19
N VAL A 4 56.35 -32.26 -9.61
CA VAL A 4 55.58 -31.04 -9.31
C VAL A 4 54.25 -31.46 -8.66
N LYS A 5 53.98 -30.86 -7.49
CA LYS A 5 52.88 -31.13 -6.57
C LYS A 5 51.52 -30.80 -7.18
N ALA A 6 50.56 -31.72 -7.06
CA ALA A 6 49.14 -31.44 -7.24
C ALA A 6 48.58 -30.75 -5.99
N LEU A 7 48.06 -29.53 -6.14
CA LEU A 7 47.14 -28.93 -5.18
C LEU A 7 45.71 -29.24 -5.64
N GLY A 8 44.97 -29.99 -4.82
CA GLY A 8 43.56 -30.24 -5.02
C GLY A 8 42.73 -28.99 -4.72
N ALA A 9 41.90 -28.60 -5.69
CA ALA A 9 40.79 -27.69 -5.45
C ALA A 9 39.61 -28.51 -4.94
N LEU A 10 39.25 -28.31 -3.66
CA LEU A 10 38.00 -28.81 -3.08
C LEU A 10 36.84 -28.09 -3.77
N ALA A 11 36.07 -28.81 -4.58
CA ALA A 11 34.77 -28.35 -5.04
C ALA A 11 33.80 -28.38 -3.84
N LEU A 12 33.47 -27.21 -3.29
CA LEU A 12 32.32 -27.08 -2.40
C LEU A 12 31.05 -27.35 -3.22
N LEU A 13 30.50 -28.56 -3.07
CA LEU A 13 29.13 -28.89 -3.45
C LEU A 13 28.19 -28.04 -2.57
N ALA A 14 27.74 -26.90 -3.11
CA ALA A 14 26.55 -26.24 -2.61
C ALA A 14 25.38 -27.21 -2.81
N ALA A 15 24.88 -27.78 -1.71
CA ALA A 15 23.68 -28.61 -1.73
C ALA A 15 22.52 -27.75 -2.24
N GLY A 16 22.08 -28.00 -3.47
CA GLY A 16 20.91 -27.37 -4.06
C GLY A 16 19.69 -27.73 -3.22
N VAL A 17 19.12 -26.75 -2.54
CA VAL A 17 17.80 -26.87 -1.92
C VAL A 17 16.79 -26.93 -3.06
N ALA A 18 16.24 -28.12 -3.32
CA ALA A 18 15.10 -28.24 -4.22
C ALA A 18 13.91 -27.49 -3.61
N PRO A 19 13.21 -26.61 -4.35
CA PRO A 19 12.00 -26.00 -3.84
C PRO A 19 10.97 -27.08 -3.52
N ALA A 20 10.39 -27.03 -2.32
CA ALA A 20 9.27 -27.89 -1.96
C ALA A 20 8.12 -27.65 -2.96
N ALA A 21 7.54 -28.74 -3.48
CA ALA A 21 6.42 -28.67 -4.41
C ALA A 21 5.20 -27.99 -3.73
N ASP A 22 4.53 -27.09 -4.46
CA ASP A 22 3.30 -26.45 -4.02
C ASP A 22 2.29 -27.50 -3.52
N GLY A 23 1.73 -27.29 -2.32
CA GLY A 23 0.65 -28.11 -1.76
C GLY A 23 1.04 -29.33 -0.91
N THR A 24 2.33 -29.57 -0.65
CA THR A 24 2.75 -30.64 0.27
C THR A 24 2.86 -30.11 1.70
N ASN A 25 2.25 -30.80 2.67
CA ASN A 25 2.41 -30.46 4.08
C ASN A 25 3.86 -30.76 4.51
N LEU A 26 4.58 -29.73 4.97
CA LEU A 26 5.95 -29.81 5.46
C LEU A 26 6.03 -30.48 6.84
N LEU A 27 4.90 -30.62 7.54
CA LEU A 27 4.83 -31.28 8.82
C LEU A 27 4.72 -32.80 8.68
N LYS A 28 5.40 -33.51 9.57
CA LYS A 28 5.23 -34.96 9.79
C LYS A 28 4.23 -35.20 10.91
N ASN A 29 3.47 -36.29 10.83
CA ASN A 29 2.43 -36.67 11.80
C ASN A 29 1.48 -35.49 12.11
N ALA A 30 0.94 -34.89 11.05
CA ALA A 30 0.21 -33.63 11.14
C ALA A 30 -1.25 -33.80 11.60
N GLY A 31 -1.86 -34.96 11.37
CA GLY A 31 -3.14 -35.37 11.97
C GLY A 31 -2.99 -36.14 13.29
N PHE A 32 -1.79 -36.20 13.86
CA PHE A 32 -1.53 -36.84 15.17
C PHE A 32 -2.01 -38.30 15.29
N GLU A 33 -1.98 -39.04 14.18
CA GLU A 33 -2.40 -40.45 14.11
C GLU A 33 -1.33 -41.44 14.64
N SER A 34 -0.13 -40.94 14.91
CA SER A 34 0.96 -41.69 15.55
C SER A 34 1.46 -40.97 16.80
N ALA A 35 2.31 -41.63 17.59
CA ALA A 35 2.94 -41.02 18.75
C ALA A 35 3.54 -39.64 18.42
N LEU A 36 3.46 -38.69 19.37
CA LEU A 36 3.94 -37.32 19.16
C LEU A 36 5.42 -37.32 18.79
N GLU A 37 6.25 -37.98 19.60
CA GLU A 37 7.67 -38.17 19.33
C GLU A 37 7.92 -39.30 18.31
N PRO A 38 8.96 -39.19 17.47
CA PRO A 38 9.97 -38.12 17.44
C PRO A 38 9.56 -36.90 16.60
N ALA A 39 8.41 -36.95 15.91
CA ALA A 39 8.01 -35.90 14.98
C ALA A 39 7.75 -34.55 15.67
N TRP A 40 7.09 -34.56 16.82
CA TRP A 40 6.76 -33.39 17.62
C TRP A 40 7.46 -33.47 18.98
N GLU A 41 8.25 -32.44 19.28
CA GLU A 41 8.98 -32.31 20.55
C GLU A 41 8.18 -31.45 21.53
N ARG A 42 8.07 -31.93 22.77
CA ARG A 42 7.57 -31.16 23.90
C ARG A 42 8.56 -30.06 24.27
N ARG A 43 8.41 -28.87 23.69
CA ARG A 43 9.27 -27.72 23.99
C ARG A 43 9.20 -27.34 25.46
N THR A 44 8.00 -27.38 26.02
CA THR A 44 7.76 -27.26 27.45
C THR A 44 7.67 -28.67 28.04
N PRO A 45 8.57 -29.08 28.94
CA PRO A 45 8.49 -30.38 29.60
C PRO A 45 7.24 -30.51 30.47
N ASP A 46 6.76 -31.75 30.60
CA ASP A 46 5.65 -32.09 31.51
C ASP A 46 6.07 -31.90 32.98
N ASP A 47 5.13 -31.48 33.83
CA ASP A 47 5.28 -31.45 35.28
C ASP A 47 3.91 -31.61 35.97
N ALA A 48 3.84 -31.35 37.28
CA ALA A 48 2.61 -31.49 38.05
C ALA A 48 1.46 -30.57 37.61
N GLN A 49 1.74 -29.49 36.88
CA GLN A 49 0.77 -28.46 36.46
C GLN A 49 0.49 -28.47 34.96
N ARG A 50 1.27 -29.21 34.15
CA ARG A 50 1.11 -29.25 32.70
C ARG A 50 1.50 -30.58 32.09
N LYS A 51 0.77 -30.98 31.04
CA LYS A 51 1.01 -32.23 30.32
C LYS A 51 0.77 -32.08 28.83
N THR A 52 1.59 -32.74 28.02
CA THR A 52 1.42 -32.83 26.56
C THR A 52 1.38 -34.29 26.11
N PHE A 53 0.27 -34.71 25.50
CA PHE A 53 0.04 -36.10 25.10
C PHE A 53 -0.82 -36.22 23.84
N ARG A 54 -0.82 -37.41 23.23
CA ARG A 54 -1.75 -37.76 22.13
C ARG A 54 -3.04 -38.31 22.72
N ALA A 55 -4.18 -37.77 22.33
CA ALA A 55 -5.46 -38.44 22.48
C ALA A 55 -5.65 -39.41 21.31
N GLU A 56 -5.95 -40.68 21.60
CA GLU A 56 -6.11 -41.72 20.58
C GLU A 56 -7.46 -41.64 19.84
N ALA A 57 -8.46 -41.02 20.48
CA ALA A 57 -9.79 -40.77 19.93
C ALA A 57 -10.31 -39.40 20.41
N GLY A 58 -11.26 -38.83 19.68
CA GLY A 58 -11.84 -37.51 19.97
C GLY A 58 -11.10 -36.34 19.31
N GLY A 59 -10.15 -36.64 18.41
CA GLY A 59 -9.72 -35.70 17.37
C GLY A 59 -10.83 -35.46 16.35
N ARG A 60 -10.55 -34.56 15.41
CA ARG A 60 -11.47 -34.20 14.33
C ARG A 60 -11.49 -35.29 13.25
N SER A 61 -10.32 -35.83 12.89
CA SER A 61 -10.17 -36.88 11.89
C SER A 61 -9.67 -38.22 12.47
N GLY A 62 -9.34 -38.25 13.77
CA GLY A 62 -8.97 -39.44 14.52
C GLY A 62 -8.32 -39.10 15.86
N GLY A 63 -6.98 -39.05 15.85
CA GLY A 63 -6.15 -38.63 16.98
C GLY A 63 -6.05 -37.11 17.11
N ALA A 64 -5.48 -36.62 18.22
CA ALA A 64 -5.17 -35.20 18.38
C ALA A 64 -4.02 -34.99 19.36
N ALA A 65 -3.24 -33.92 19.16
CA ALA A 65 -2.31 -33.44 20.17
C ALA A 65 -3.08 -32.66 21.25
N VAL A 66 -2.90 -33.05 22.51
CA VAL A 66 -3.53 -32.40 23.67
C VAL A 66 -2.47 -31.71 24.51
N LEU A 67 -2.66 -30.41 24.72
CA LEU A 67 -1.94 -29.64 25.71
C LEU A 67 -2.90 -29.37 26.87
N GLU A 68 -2.48 -29.74 28.08
CA GLU A 68 -3.29 -29.61 29.30
C GLU A 68 -2.52 -28.78 30.34
N ASN A 69 -3.20 -27.78 30.90
CA ASN A 69 -2.72 -26.97 32.00
C ASN A 69 -3.71 -27.07 33.17
N LEU A 70 -3.25 -27.49 34.36
CA LEU A 70 -4.07 -27.49 35.58
C LEU A 70 -4.13 -26.11 36.25
N ALA A 71 -3.18 -25.24 35.95
CA ALA A 71 -3.13 -23.84 36.36
C ALA A 71 -2.63 -22.97 35.20
N PRO A 72 -2.88 -21.64 35.19
CA PRO A 72 -2.38 -20.72 34.17
C PRO A 72 -0.89 -20.90 33.88
N ALA A 73 -0.56 -21.37 32.67
CA ALA A 73 0.81 -21.70 32.28
C ALA A 73 1.04 -21.53 30.77
N TYR A 74 2.32 -21.58 30.37
CA TYR A 74 2.72 -21.59 28.97
C TYR A 74 3.22 -22.98 28.55
N THR A 75 2.44 -23.66 27.71
CA THR A 75 2.72 -25.03 27.24
C THR A 75 2.84 -25.05 25.73
N ARG A 76 3.88 -25.72 25.21
CA ARG A 76 4.28 -25.65 23.80
C ARG A 76 4.74 -27.01 23.27
N LEU A 77 4.19 -27.35 22.11
CA LEU A 77 4.60 -28.48 21.27
C LEU A 77 5.18 -27.92 19.96
N ARG A 78 6.29 -28.46 19.48
CA ARG A 78 6.95 -27.96 18.26
C ARG A 78 7.45 -29.04 17.32
N GLN A 79 7.69 -28.67 16.06
CA GLN A 79 8.40 -29.46 15.07
C GLN A 79 9.34 -28.58 14.24
N GLY A 80 10.46 -29.13 13.76
CA GLY A 80 11.48 -28.44 12.96
C GLY A 80 12.71 -27.99 13.75
N GLN A 81 12.77 -28.25 15.06
CA GLN A 81 13.93 -27.97 15.92
C GLN A 81 15.22 -28.64 15.47
N ASP A 82 15.09 -29.76 14.75
CA ASP A 82 16.15 -30.57 14.18
C ASP A 82 16.67 -29.98 12.86
N ARG A 83 16.18 -28.79 12.49
CA ARG A 83 16.50 -28.07 11.26
C ARG A 83 16.05 -28.81 9.99
N SER A 84 15.14 -29.76 10.10
CA SER A 84 14.65 -30.55 8.96
C SER A 84 13.72 -29.79 8.02
N ILE A 85 13.12 -28.69 8.49
CA ILE A 85 12.20 -27.88 7.70
C ILE A 85 12.92 -26.63 7.19
N ALA A 86 13.43 -26.70 5.96
CA ALA A 86 14.02 -25.56 5.26
C ALA A 86 13.01 -24.98 4.26
N VAL A 87 12.84 -23.66 4.28
CA VAL A 87 11.97 -22.93 3.34
C VAL A 87 12.79 -21.79 2.76
N ALA A 88 12.74 -21.64 1.43
CA ALA A 88 13.50 -20.59 0.75
C ALA A 88 13.06 -19.19 1.24
N PRO A 89 14.01 -18.30 1.61
CA PRO A 89 13.72 -16.91 1.92
C PRO A 89 12.89 -16.22 0.83
N GLY A 90 11.97 -15.34 1.24
CA GLY A 90 11.01 -14.66 0.36
C GLY A 90 9.74 -15.45 0.07
N SER A 91 9.67 -16.76 0.39
CA SER A 91 8.45 -17.57 0.26
C SER A 91 7.35 -17.09 1.21
N LEU A 92 6.08 -17.25 0.82
CA LEU A 92 4.94 -17.09 1.72
C LEU A 92 4.61 -18.43 2.38
N LEU A 93 4.82 -18.51 3.68
CA LEU A 93 4.60 -19.70 4.50
C LEU A 93 3.31 -19.54 5.31
N GLU A 94 2.51 -20.59 5.42
CA GLU A 94 1.34 -20.66 6.30
C GLU A 94 1.48 -21.85 7.24
N LEU A 95 1.22 -21.63 8.53
CA LEU A 95 0.93 -22.66 9.51
C LEU A 95 -0.54 -22.60 9.86
N SER A 96 -1.24 -23.73 9.83
CA SER A 96 -2.61 -23.86 10.29
C SER A 96 -2.83 -25.12 11.12
N ALA A 97 -3.86 -25.13 11.96
CA ALA A 97 -4.36 -26.30 12.68
C ALA A 97 -5.83 -26.11 13.06
N TRP A 98 -6.57 -27.20 13.19
CA TRP A 98 -7.88 -27.18 13.84
C TRP A 98 -7.70 -27.24 15.35
N VAL A 99 -8.42 -26.37 16.06
CA VAL A 99 -8.27 -26.19 17.50
C VAL A 99 -9.62 -26.33 18.18
N ARG A 100 -9.71 -27.21 19.16
CA ARG A 100 -10.83 -27.27 20.12
C ARG A 100 -10.29 -26.88 21.50
N SER A 101 -11.00 -26.04 22.23
CA SER A 101 -10.52 -25.47 23.49
C SER A 101 -11.55 -25.66 24.59
N GLU A 102 -11.05 -26.02 25.78
CA GLU A 102 -11.76 -25.99 27.06
C GLU A 102 -11.06 -25.03 28.04
N LEU A 103 -10.27 -24.08 27.52
CA LEU A 103 -9.58 -23.11 28.36
C LEU A 103 -10.57 -22.18 29.07
N ASP A 104 -10.13 -21.67 30.22
CA ASP A 104 -10.72 -20.49 30.82
C ASP A 104 -10.62 -19.25 29.90
N THR A 105 -11.35 -18.19 30.23
CA THR A 105 -11.41 -16.96 29.43
C THR A 105 -10.11 -16.14 29.46
N ASN A 106 -9.21 -16.40 30.40
CA ASN A 106 -7.92 -15.72 30.51
C ASN A 106 -6.89 -16.33 29.55
N GLY A 107 -7.02 -17.63 29.31
CA GLY A 107 -6.19 -18.42 28.42
C GLY A 107 -6.30 -18.07 26.95
N ALA A 108 -5.24 -18.40 26.21
CA ALA A 108 -5.20 -18.28 24.77
C ALA A 108 -4.56 -19.51 24.11
N ALA A 109 -5.26 -20.12 23.15
CA ALA A 109 -4.70 -21.12 22.23
C ALA A 109 -4.32 -20.46 20.90
N MET A 110 -3.16 -20.82 20.34
CA MET A 110 -2.64 -20.23 19.11
C MET A 110 -1.65 -21.15 18.39
N VAL A 111 -1.39 -20.84 17.13
CA VAL A 111 -0.29 -21.41 16.34
C VAL A 111 0.76 -20.35 16.07
N GLN A 112 2.03 -20.74 15.98
CA GLN A 112 3.14 -19.80 15.78
C GLN A 112 4.21 -20.40 14.84
N ILE A 113 4.76 -19.58 13.96
CA ILE A 113 5.93 -19.92 13.13
C ILE A 113 7.14 -19.27 13.77
N TYR A 114 8.29 -19.95 13.74
CA TYR A 114 9.60 -19.32 13.95
C TYR A 114 10.43 -19.47 12.67
N CYS A 115 11.04 -18.38 12.21
CA CYS A 115 12.05 -18.37 11.14
C CYS A 115 13.41 -18.12 11.79
N LEU A 116 14.36 -19.03 11.62
CA LEU A 116 15.65 -18.99 12.29
C LEU A 116 16.81 -18.98 11.31
N GLY A 117 17.87 -18.25 11.65
CA GLY A 117 19.14 -18.27 10.92
C GLY A 117 19.96 -19.53 11.21
N ASP A 118 21.12 -19.63 10.57
CA ASP A 118 22.01 -20.80 10.64
C ASP A 118 22.57 -21.05 12.06
N LYS A 119 22.72 -19.98 12.85
CA LYS A 119 23.16 -20.00 14.26
C LYS A 119 21.99 -20.12 15.24
N GLY A 120 20.75 -20.21 14.76
CA GLY A 120 19.55 -20.37 15.58
C GLY A 120 19.01 -19.08 16.18
N GLU A 121 19.48 -17.93 15.72
CA GLU A 121 18.88 -16.63 15.99
C GLU A 121 17.49 -16.53 15.35
N ILE A 122 16.56 -15.84 16.02
CA ILE A 122 15.19 -15.68 15.56
C ILE A 122 15.13 -14.47 14.63
N LEU A 123 14.79 -14.69 13.36
CA LEU A 123 14.61 -13.64 12.37
C LEU A 123 13.15 -13.16 12.30
N ALA A 124 12.19 -14.07 12.53
CA ALA A 124 10.78 -13.74 12.69
C ALA A 124 10.06 -14.80 13.53
N GLN A 125 8.99 -14.42 14.25
CA GLN A 125 8.19 -15.35 15.05
C GLN A 125 6.66 -15.05 15.07
N PRO A 126 5.99 -14.95 13.91
CA PRO A 126 4.61 -14.52 13.82
C PRO A 126 3.64 -15.53 14.43
N THR A 127 2.58 -15.01 15.07
CA THR A 127 1.58 -15.79 15.81
C THR A 127 0.19 -15.55 15.27
N SER A 128 -0.68 -16.56 15.29
CA SER A 128 -2.09 -16.41 14.90
C SER A 128 -2.87 -15.53 15.87
N ALA A 129 -4.04 -15.04 15.43
CA ALA A 129 -5.03 -14.52 16.38
C ALA A 129 -5.36 -15.60 17.44
N PRO A 130 -5.46 -15.23 18.74
CA PRO A 130 -5.70 -16.18 19.81
C PRO A 130 -7.16 -16.66 19.81
N ILE A 131 -7.37 -17.93 20.18
CA ILE A 131 -8.66 -18.43 20.67
C ILE A 131 -8.67 -18.24 22.17
N ARG A 132 -9.67 -17.54 22.71
CA ARG A 132 -9.87 -17.37 24.15
C ARG A 132 -11.10 -18.15 24.60
N GLY A 133 -11.01 -18.77 25.77
CA GLY A 133 -12.10 -19.56 26.33
C GLY A 133 -12.37 -20.87 25.58
N ALA A 134 -13.52 -21.45 25.87
CA ALA A 134 -13.98 -22.66 25.22
C ALA A 134 -14.41 -22.40 23.77
N CYS A 135 -14.06 -23.33 22.88
CA CYS A 135 -14.55 -23.32 21.51
C CYS A 135 -14.64 -24.74 20.96
N ASP A 136 -15.58 -24.97 20.07
CA ASP A 136 -15.56 -26.16 19.21
C ASP A 136 -14.48 -26.01 18.12
N TRP A 137 -14.26 -27.07 17.35
CA TRP A 137 -13.25 -27.15 16.30
C TRP A 137 -13.25 -25.91 15.40
N THR A 138 -12.24 -25.07 15.60
CA THR A 138 -12.04 -23.80 14.91
C THR A 138 -10.68 -23.82 14.25
N ARG A 139 -10.62 -23.58 12.94
CA ARG A 139 -9.33 -23.53 12.22
C ARG A 139 -8.59 -22.25 12.57
N ARG A 140 -7.34 -22.38 13.01
CA ARG A 140 -6.41 -21.25 13.22
C ARG A 140 -5.27 -21.30 12.24
N ARG A 141 -4.81 -20.12 11.81
CA ARG A 141 -3.70 -19.99 10.89
C ARG A 141 -2.86 -18.75 11.19
N VAL A 142 -1.62 -18.80 10.76
CA VAL A 142 -0.70 -17.66 10.70
C VAL A 142 0.11 -17.74 9.41
N ARG A 143 0.32 -16.58 8.78
CA ARG A 143 1.13 -16.46 7.56
C ARG A 143 2.33 -15.56 7.78
N THR A 144 3.39 -15.81 7.02
CA THR A 144 4.56 -14.93 7.03
C THR A 144 5.37 -15.06 5.74
N GLN A 145 5.95 -13.93 5.31
CA GLN A 145 7.01 -13.98 4.34
C GLN A 145 8.30 -14.40 5.05
N VAL A 146 8.92 -15.48 4.60
CA VAL A 146 10.16 -16.00 5.19
C VAL A 146 11.26 -14.95 5.04
N PRO A 147 11.85 -14.43 6.13
CA PRO A 147 12.88 -13.40 6.06
C PRO A 147 14.15 -13.85 5.36
N ASP A 148 14.88 -12.90 4.77
CA ASP A 148 16.24 -13.11 4.29
C ASP A 148 17.14 -13.66 5.41
N GLY A 149 18.02 -14.61 5.06
CA GLY A 149 18.90 -15.27 6.02
C GLY A 149 18.27 -16.44 6.79
N THR A 150 16.98 -16.73 6.61
CA THR A 150 16.34 -17.90 7.24
C THR A 150 16.96 -19.20 6.72
N ALA A 151 17.49 -20.02 7.63
CA ALA A 151 18.05 -21.33 7.35
C ALA A 151 17.03 -22.46 7.57
N TYR A 152 16.17 -22.34 8.59
CA TYR A 152 15.12 -23.31 8.89
C TYR A 152 13.93 -22.65 9.61
N VAL A 153 12.80 -23.35 9.63
CA VAL A 153 11.57 -22.91 10.29
C VAL A 153 11.10 -23.92 11.33
N MET A 154 10.37 -23.45 12.34
CA MET A 154 9.69 -24.30 13.30
C MET A 154 8.20 -23.95 13.37
N ALA A 155 7.36 -24.99 13.49
CA ALA A 155 5.94 -24.85 13.78
C ALA A 155 5.68 -25.09 15.27
N TYR A 156 4.85 -24.25 15.88
CA TYR A 156 4.45 -24.33 17.29
C TYR A 156 2.94 -24.40 17.43
N LEU A 157 2.48 -25.33 18.28
CA LEU A 157 1.14 -25.39 18.83
C LEU A 157 1.23 -25.05 20.33
N GLN A 158 0.40 -24.12 20.81
CA GLN A 158 0.61 -23.60 22.16
C GLN A 158 -0.61 -23.04 22.87
N ILE A 159 -0.55 -23.10 24.21
CA ILE A 159 -1.48 -22.50 25.16
C ILE A 159 -0.73 -21.51 26.02
N ARG A 160 -1.27 -20.30 26.23
CA ARG A 160 -0.70 -19.27 27.11
C ARG A 160 -1.70 -18.83 28.17
N ASP A 161 -1.22 -18.61 29.39
CA ASP A 161 -1.90 -17.91 30.50
C ASP A 161 -3.25 -18.50 30.98
N GLY A 162 -3.63 -19.71 30.55
CA GLY A 162 -4.91 -20.33 30.91
C GLY A 162 -4.78 -21.76 31.42
N ALA A 163 -5.76 -22.15 32.25
CA ALA A 163 -5.99 -23.53 32.67
C ALA A 163 -7.07 -24.19 31.78
N GLY A 164 -6.96 -25.51 31.60
CA GLY A 164 -7.83 -26.31 30.75
C GLY A 164 -7.07 -27.12 29.70
N LYS A 165 -7.83 -27.74 28.80
CA LYS A 165 -7.31 -28.58 27.71
C LYS A 165 -7.52 -27.92 26.36
N VAL A 166 -6.55 -28.10 25.47
CA VAL A 166 -6.67 -27.73 24.06
C VAL A 166 -6.23 -28.90 23.20
N TRP A 167 -7.07 -29.23 22.22
CA TRP A 167 -6.80 -30.22 21.20
C TRP A 167 -6.40 -29.51 19.92
N PHE A 168 -5.32 -29.98 19.31
CA PHE A 168 -4.88 -29.59 17.98
C PHE A 168 -4.96 -30.80 17.07
N ASP A 169 -5.52 -30.60 15.88
CA ASP A 169 -5.63 -31.63 14.85
C ASP A 169 -5.44 -31.05 13.44
N ASP A 170 -5.16 -31.91 12.46
CA ASP A 170 -5.01 -31.58 11.04
C ASP A 170 -4.07 -30.36 10.84
N ALA A 171 -2.90 -30.38 11.49
CA ALA A 171 -1.90 -29.33 11.38
C ALA A 171 -1.29 -29.30 9.96
N GLU A 172 -1.02 -28.12 9.44
CA GLU A 172 -0.45 -27.94 8.11
C GLU A 172 0.57 -26.81 8.13
N LEU A 173 1.81 -27.09 7.72
CA LEU A 173 2.79 -26.06 7.37
C LEU A 173 3.04 -26.17 5.88
N ALA A 174 2.69 -25.15 5.11
CA ALA A 174 2.79 -25.21 3.65
C ALA A 174 3.31 -23.91 3.06
N VAL A 175 4.16 -24.04 2.04
CA VAL A 175 4.51 -22.92 1.16
C VAL A 175 3.28 -22.62 0.31
N LYS A 176 2.66 -21.46 0.55
CA LYS A 176 1.53 -20.97 -0.23
C LYS A 176 1.97 -20.21 -1.47
N ARG A 177 3.23 -19.74 -1.47
CA ARG A 177 3.86 -19.13 -2.63
C ARG A 177 5.39 -19.26 -2.54
N PRO A 178 6.07 -19.69 -3.61
CA PRO A 178 7.54 -19.68 -3.64
C PRO A 178 8.11 -18.25 -3.59
N PRO A 179 9.43 -18.08 -3.38
CA PRO A 179 10.05 -16.77 -3.45
C PRO A 179 9.82 -16.19 -4.83
N GLN A 180 9.40 -14.93 -4.88
CA GLN A 180 9.39 -14.21 -6.14
C GLN A 180 10.72 -13.54 -6.36
N LYS A 181 11.24 -13.66 -7.58
CA LYS A 181 12.39 -12.88 -8.02
C LYS A 181 11.99 -11.40 -7.96
N GLN A 182 12.60 -10.65 -7.05
CA GLN A 182 12.45 -9.20 -7.07
C GLN A 182 13.31 -8.66 -8.20
N GLU A 183 12.68 -7.97 -9.15
CA GLU A 183 13.42 -7.26 -10.19
C GLU A 183 14.33 -6.21 -9.53
N PRO A 184 15.62 -6.16 -9.90
CA PRO A 184 16.53 -5.19 -9.34
C PRO A 184 16.04 -3.78 -9.65
N ARG A 185 16.33 -2.82 -8.76
CA ARG A 185 16.00 -1.42 -9.02
C ARG A 185 16.73 -0.96 -10.29
N PRO A 186 16.08 -0.19 -11.17
CA PRO A 186 16.74 0.38 -12.34
C PRO A 186 18.00 1.16 -11.93
N ALA A 187 19.12 0.88 -12.58
CA ALA A 187 20.36 1.60 -12.31
C ALA A 187 20.23 3.04 -12.86
N ILE A 188 20.32 4.04 -11.98
CA ILE A 188 20.31 5.46 -12.33
C ILE A 188 21.72 6.02 -12.10
N ALA A 189 22.34 6.50 -13.17
CA ALA A 189 23.63 7.19 -13.09
C ALA A 189 23.45 8.56 -12.44
N LEU A 190 24.16 8.82 -11.35
CA LEU A 190 24.15 10.08 -10.63
C LEU A 190 25.41 10.87 -10.98
N LEU A 191 25.22 12.05 -11.59
CA LEU A 191 26.28 13.01 -11.88
C LEU A 191 26.05 14.25 -11.03
N THR A 192 26.94 14.53 -10.09
CA THR A 192 26.71 15.61 -9.13
C THR A 192 27.99 16.13 -8.48
N ASP A 193 28.02 17.43 -8.21
CA ASP A 193 29.00 18.11 -7.35
C ASP A 193 28.57 18.18 -5.88
N LEU A 194 27.35 17.72 -5.56
CA LEU A 194 26.77 17.85 -4.24
C LEU A 194 27.45 16.88 -3.25
N PRO A 195 27.68 17.33 -1.99
CA PRO A 195 28.16 16.46 -0.93
C PRO A 195 27.10 15.39 -0.61
N GLU A 196 27.54 14.23 -0.10
CA GLU A 196 26.63 13.12 0.28
C GLU A 196 25.57 13.51 1.32
N THR A 197 25.82 14.57 2.09
CA THR A 197 24.90 15.13 3.08
C THR A 197 23.86 16.08 2.52
N ASN A 198 23.92 16.40 1.20
CA ASN A 198 22.95 17.29 0.59
C ASN A 198 21.53 16.71 0.67
N ALA A 199 20.57 17.51 1.14
CA ALA A 199 19.21 17.05 1.42
C ALA A 199 18.47 16.51 0.18
N VAL A 200 18.69 17.09 -1.00
CA VAL A 200 18.06 16.62 -2.24
C VAL A 200 18.67 15.30 -2.70
N LEU A 201 19.99 15.16 -2.56
CA LEU A 201 20.67 13.90 -2.84
C LEU A 201 20.21 12.78 -1.91
N LEU A 202 20.08 13.05 -0.61
CA LEU A 202 19.53 12.08 0.35
C LEU A 202 18.11 11.63 -0.03
N ARG A 203 17.24 12.56 -0.45
CA ARG A 203 15.87 12.24 -0.93
C ARG A 203 15.89 11.40 -2.22
N ALA A 204 16.79 11.70 -3.15
CA ALA A 204 16.97 10.89 -4.36
C ALA A 204 17.46 9.47 -4.01
N ARG A 205 18.38 9.35 -3.04
CA ARG A 205 18.81 8.05 -2.50
C ARG A 205 17.66 7.28 -1.86
N THR A 206 16.76 7.95 -1.14
CA THR A 206 15.55 7.28 -0.62
C THR A 206 14.69 6.72 -1.74
N LEU A 207 14.41 7.51 -2.79
CA LEU A 207 13.52 7.10 -3.87
C LEU A 207 14.10 5.95 -4.72
N PHE A 208 15.38 6.06 -5.10
CA PHE A 208 16.03 5.12 -6.02
C PHE A 208 16.83 4.01 -5.32
N GLY A 209 17.15 4.16 -4.04
CA GLY A 209 17.91 3.19 -3.23
C GLY A 209 19.29 2.88 -3.79
N ASP A 210 19.63 1.59 -3.76
CA ASP A 210 20.84 1.00 -4.32
C ASP A 210 20.93 1.11 -5.86
N GLY A 211 19.82 1.47 -6.51
CA GLY A 211 19.79 1.80 -7.94
C GLY A 211 20.54 3.10 -8.27
N LEU A 212 20.69 4.04 -7.33
CA LEU A 212 21.36 5.33 -7.58
C LEU A 212 22.87 5.22 -7.41
N LYS A 213 23.61 5.25 -8.52
CA LYS A 213 25.06 5.01 -8.56
C LYS A 213 25.80 6.23 -9.09
N ARG A 214 26.85 6.69 -8.38
CA ARG A 214 27.70 7.77 -8.89
C ARG A 214 28.35 7.38 -10.21
N ALA A 215 28.41 8.32 -11.15
CA ALA A 215 29.03 8.16 -12.45
C ALA A 215 29.81 9.42 -12.84
N ALA A 216 30.86 9.24 -13.64
CA ALA A 216 31.58 10.34 -14.28
C ALA A 216 30.79 10.85 -15.52
N PRO A 217 30.98 12.12 -15.93
CA PRO A 217 30.33 12.69 -17.11
C PRO A 217 31.00 12.22 -18.41
N GLU A 218 31.02 10.91 -18.63
CA GLU A 218 31.56 10.28 -19.85
C GLU A 218 30.67 9.11 -20.29
N PRO A 219 30.52 8.84 -21.61
CA PRO A 219 29.59 7.82 -22.10
C PRO A 219 29.80 6.42 -21.51
N ALA A 220 31.05 6.02 -21.27
CA ALA A 220 31.37 4.71 -20.71
C ALA A 220 30.81 4.51 -19.29
N ALA A 221 30.85 5.55 -18.46
CA ALA A 221 30.35 5.51 -17.09
C ALA A 221 28.80 5.46 -17.00
N LEU A 222 28.11 5.78 -18.09
CA LEU A 222 26.64 5.73 -18.18
C LEU A 222 26.12 4.41 -18.77
N GLN A 223 27.02 3.53 -19.23
CA GLN A 223 26.65 2.28 -19.88
C GLN A 223 25.92 1.33 -18.91
N GLY A 224 24.78 0.79 -19.35
CA GLY A 224 23.95 -0.11 -18.55
C GLY A 224 23.02 0.59 -17.55
N SER A 225 23.08 1.92 -17.43
CA SER A 225 22.10 2.69 -16.66
C SER A 225 20.77 2.82 -17.42
N ALA A 226 19.65 2.66 -16.72
CA ALA A 226 18.31 2.89 -17.24
C ALA A 226 17.99 4.39 -17.40
N GLY A 227 18.68 5.25 -16.65
CA GLY A 227 18.58 6.70 -16.77
C GLY A 227 19.73 7.43 -16.07
N ALA A 228 19.79 8.75 -16.24
CA ALA A 228 20.80 9.59 -15.62
C ALA A 228 20.18 10.81 -14.92
N LEU A 229 20.61 11.06 -13.69
CA LEU A 229 20.22 12.18 -12.84
C LEU A 229 21.42 13.12 -12.67
N ALA A 230 21.32 14.34 -13.21
CA ALA A 230 22.37 15.34 -13.12
C ALA A 230 21.97 16.50 -12.20
N LEU A 231 22.66 16.63 -11.07
CA LEU A 231 22.41 17.63 -10.04
C LEU A 231 23.69 18.43 -9.79
N TYR A 232 23.77 19.64 -10.33
CA TYR A 232 24.93 20.53 -10.14
C TYR A 232 24.47 21.88 -9.62
N GLU A 233 25.01 22.30 -8.48
CA GLU A 233 24.77 23.64 -7.92
C GLU A 233 25.86 24.64 -8.33
N GLY A 234 27.11 24.19 -8.40
CA GLY A 234 28.28 24.96 -8.80
C GLY A 234 28.60 24.84 -10.28
N SER A 235 29.89 24.69 -10.61
CA SER A 235 30.34 24.60 -11.99
C SER A 235 29.96 23.26 -12.62
N VAL A 236 29.52 23.32 -13.88
CA VAL A 236 29.20 22.14 -14.67
C VAL A 236 30.45 21.71 -15.46
N PRO A 237 30.88 20.44 -15.38
CA PRO A 237 31.98 19.94 -16.21
C PRO A 237 31.67 20.12 -17.70
N PRO A 238 32.63 20.58 -18.54
CA PRO A 238 32.39 20.76 -19.98
C PRO A 238 31.91 19.48 -20.70
N ALA A 239 32.28 18.31 -20.18
CA ALA A 239 31.89 17.01 -20.71
C ALA A 239 30.43 16.61 -20.39
N LEU A 240 29.77 17.25 -19.41
CA LEU A 240 28.44 16.83 -18.93
C LEU A 240 27.38 16.82 -20.04
N GLY A 241 27.25 17.93 -20.78
CA GLY A 241 26.29 18.06 -21.87
C GLY A 241 26.52 17.00 -22.96
N PRO A 242 27.72 16.95 -23.57
CA PRO A 242 28.05 15.95 -24.58
C PRO A 242 27.83 14.50 -24.13
N ALA A 243 28.20 14.15 -22.89
CA ALA A 243 28.02 12.79 -22.36
C ALA A 243 26.55 12.42 -22.21
N LEU A 244 25.73 13.32 -21.64
CA LEU A 244 24.29 13.08 -21.47
C LEU A 244 23.54 13.07 -22.81
N GLU A 245 23.96 13.88 -23.79
CA GLU A 245 23.40 13.84 -25.15
C GLU A 245 23.78 12.56 -25.89
N ALA A 246 25.00 12.06 -25.73
CA ALA A 246 25.41 10.76 -26.27
C ALA A 246 24.60 9.61 -25.66
N PHE A 247 24.43 9.61 -24.34
CA PHE A 247 23.59 8.65 -23.64
C PHE A 247 22.12 8.72 -24.09
N ALA A 248 21.55 9.92 -24.17
CA ALA A 248 20.19 10.12 -24.63
C ALA A 248 20.00 9.67 -26.09
N ARG A 249 20.95 9.97 -26.98
CA ARG A 249 20.92 9.52 -28.39
C ARG A 249 20.78 8.01 -28.52
N GLY A 250 21.40 7.25 -27.61
CA GLY A 250 21.30 5.79 -27.51
C GLY A 250 20.02 5.25 -26.87
N GLY A 251 19.02 6.10 -26.58
CA GLY A 251 17.77 5.72 -25.90
C GLY A 251 17.74 6.06 -24.40
N GLY A 252 18.81 6.63 -23.87
CA GLY A 252 18.91 7.01 -22.47
C GLY A 252 17.89 8.09 -22.06
N ARG A 253 17.42 8.01 -20.81
CA ARG A 253 16.51 9.00 -20.23
C ARG A 253 17.23 9.82 -19.18
N VAL A 254 17.18 11.15 -19.31
CA VAL A 254 17.94 12.06 -18.45
C VAL A 254 17.02 13.05 -17.75
N PHE A 255 17.25 13.27 -16.46
CA PHE A 255 16.76 14.43 -15.73
C PHE A 255 17.93 15.31 -15.29
N MET A 256 17.82 16.62 -15.52
CA MET A 256 18.78 17.63 -15.07
C MET A 256 18.08 18.68 -14.19
N ASP A 257 18.76 19.14 -13.13
CA ASP A 257 18.38 20.43 -12.54
C ASP A 257 18.50 21.54 -13.59
N MET A 258 17.58 22.52 -13.56
CA MET A 258 17.53 23.60 -14.55
C MET A 258 18.85 24.38 -14.66
N ARG A 259 19.56 24.60 -13.55
CA ARG A 259 20.87 25.26 -13.54
C ARG A 259 21.90 24.47 -14.33
N ALA A 260 21.97 23.16 -14.08
CA ALA A 260 22.90 22.27 -14.78
C ALA A 260 22.62 22.22 -16.28
N PHE A 261 21.33 22.17 -16.65
CA PHE A 261 20.90 22.15 -18.05
C PHE A 261 21.27 23.43 -18.79
N ALA A 262 21.02 24.61 -18.21
CA ALA A 262 21.39 25.90 -18.78
C ALA A 262 22.92 26.04 -18.94
N ARG A 263 23.69 25.71 -17.88
CA ARG A 263 25.16 25.83 -17.88
C ARG A 263 25.83 24.90 -18.88
N SER A 264 25.30 23.69 -19.06
CA SER A 264 25.78 22.76 -20.10
C SER A 264 25.62 23.30 -21.53
N ARG A 265 24.89 24.42 -21.71
CA ARG A 265 24.64 25.12 -22.97
C ARG A 265 25.17 26.55 -22.97
N GLY A 266 26.09 26.88 -22.06
CA GLY A 266 26.74 28.18 -21.99
C GLY A 266 25.85 29.33 -21.52
N ALA A 267 24.77 29.02 -20.77
CA ALA A 267 23.86 30.01 -20.23
C ALA A 267 23.66 29.81 -18.72
N GLU A 268 23.24 30.87 -18.01
CA GLU A 268 22.82 30.78 -16.61
C GLU A 268 21.30 30.73 -16.51
N ALA A 269 20.77 29.89 -15.62
CA ALA A 269 19.34 29.86 -15.35
C ALA A 269 18.89 31.15 -14.67
N ALA A 270 17.70 31.66 -15.01
CA ALA A 270 17.12 32.84 -14.41
C ALA A 270 16.23 32.46 -13.22
N ALA A 271 16.23 33.26 -12.15
CA ALA A 271 15.29 33.07 -11.04
C ALA A 271 13.97 33.80 -11.35
N ALA A 272 12.89 33.03 -11.56
CA ALA A 272 11.55 33.57 -11.83
C ALA A 272 10.63 33.40 -10.61
N SER A 273 9.82 34.42 -10.32
CA SER A 273 8.75 34.33 -9.31
C SER A 273 7.61 33.46 -9.85
N VAL A 274 7.20 32.46 -9.09
CA VAL A 274 6.13 31.52 -9.48
C VAL A 274 4.88 31.63 -8.62
N GLY A 275 4.90 32.44 -7.55
CA GLY A 275 3.73 32.77 -6.74
C GLY A 275 4.04 32.91 -5.25
N ASP A 276 3.02 33.23 -4.46
CA ASP A 276 3.15 33.40 -3.00
C ASP A 276 3.00 32.08 -2.26
N VAL A 277 4.13 31.56 -1.77
CA VAL A 277 4.20 30.31 -0.99
C VAL A 277 3.88 30.51 0.50
N LYS A 278 3.85 31.75 0.99
CA LYS A 278 3.60 32.09 2.41
C LYS A 278 2.17 32.57 2.66
N SER A 279 1.35 32.67 1.61
CA SER A 279 -0.04 33.09 1.74
C SER A 279 -0.80 32.23 2.77
N PRO A 280 -1.61 32.83 3.65
CA PRO A 280 -2.50 32.06 4.54
C PRO A 280 -3.54 31.27 3.74
N SER A 281 -3.87 31.70 2.53
CA SER A 281 -4.76 30.99 1.61
C SER A 281 -4.05 29.80 0.95
N LEU A 282 -4.56 28.60 1.19
CA LEU A 282 -4.08 27.39 0.49
C LEU A 282 -4.33 27.48 -1.02
N ALA A 283 -5.46 28.04 -1.44
CA ALA A 283 -5.77 28.24 -2.85
C ALA A 283 -4.70 29.10 -3.54
N THR A 284 -4.24 30.17 -2.88
CA THR A 284 -3.15 31.01 -3.40
C THR A 284 -1.84 30.24 -3.47
N ARG A 285 -1.49 29.47 -2.43
CA ARG A 285 -0.29 28.63 -2.43
C ARG A 285 -0.32 27.56 -3.53
N MET A 286 -1.49 27.02 -3.85
CA MET A 286 -1.68 26.06 -4.95
C MET A 286 -1.53 26.69 -6.34
N GLN A 287 -1.72 28.00 -6.47
CA GLN A 287 -1.42 28.71 -7.72
C GLN A 287 0.06 29.09 -7.84
N ALA A 288 0.89 28.85 -6.81
CA ALA A 288 2.33 29.07 -6.88
C ALA A 288 3.01 27.90 -7.61
N GLY A 289 3.32 28.08 -8.90
CA GLY A 289 4.03 27.06 -9.66
C GLY A 289 4.06 27.24 -11.17
N LEU A 290 4.16 26.13 -11.89
CA LEU A 290 4.33 26.13 -13.35
C LEU A 290 3.02 25.77 -14.06
N ARG A 291 2.62 26.59 -15.02
CA ARG A 291 1.46 26.32 -15.88
C ARG A 291 1.83 25.33 -16.97
N VAL A 292 1.13 24.20 -17.03
CA VAL A 292 1.35 23.14 -18.03
C VAL A 292 0.90 23.61 -19.40
N LEU A 293 1.78 23.52 -20.39
CA LEU A 293 1.51 23.86 -21.80
C LEU A 293 1.29 22.61 -22.66
N ARG A 294 1.89 21.48 -22.29
CA ARG A 294 1.85 20.25 -23.08
C ARG A 294 1.68 19.02 -22.20
N ALA A 295 0.85 18.09 -22.67
CA ALA A 295 0.75 16.76 -22.09
C ALA A 295 2.02 15.95 -22.43
N SER A 296 2.59 15.31 -21.43
CA SER A 296 3.80 14.48 -21.51
C SER A 296 3.86 13.58 -20.28
N ASP A 297 4.66 12.52 -20.31
CA ASP A 297 4.92 11.66 -19.16
C ASP A 297 5.34 12.48 -17.92
N VAL A 298 6.10 13.56 -18.11
CA VAL A 298 6.60 14.43 -17.01
C VAL A 298 5.59 15.43 -16.46
N THR A 299 4.49 15.66 -17.18
CA THR A 299 3.36 16.48 -16.73
C THR A 299 2.14 15.60 -16.41
N ALA A 300 2.30 14.27 -16.44
CA ALA A 300 1.22 13.32 -16.19
C ALA A 300 0.54 13.59 -14.84
N GLY A 301 -0.80 13.55 -14.86
CA GLY A 301 -1.65 13.97 -13.76
C GLY A 301 -2.17 15.40 -13.85
N PHE A 302 -1.49 16.29 -14.59
CA PHE A 302 -1.93 17.66 -14.82
C PHE A 302 -2.44 17.84 -16.25
N ALA A 303 -3.60 18.47 -16.41
CA ALA A 303 -4.13 18.86 -17.71
C ALA A 303 -3.42 20.13 -18.23
N VAL A 304 -3.41 20.30 -19.56
CA VAL A 304 -2.94 21.53 -20.19
C VAL A 304 -3.72 22.73 -19.65
N GLY A 305 -3.00 23.79 -19.28
CA GLY A 305 -3.55 24.99 -18.66
C GLY A 305 -3.56 24.96 -17.13
N GLN A 306 -3.49 23.79 -16.49
CA GLN A 306 -3.41 23.71 -15.03
C GLN A 306 -2.05 24.15 -14.51
N ILE A 307 -2.04 24.69 -13.29
CA ILE A 307 -0.82 24.97 -12.55
C ILE A 307 -0.43 23.71 -11.76
N MET A 308 0.78 23.24 -11.99
CA MET A 308 1.47 22.30 -11.12
C MET A 308 2.01 23.09 -9.93
N PRO A 309 1.51 22.91 -8.69
CA PRO A 309 2.06 23.58 -7.52
C PRO A 309 3.51 23.14 -7.32
N ARG A 310 4.43 24.10 -7.40
CA ARG A 310 5.87 23.89 -7.19
C ARG A 310 6.59 25.22 -7.05
N ALA A 311 7.31 25.43 -5.96
CA ALA A 311 8.02 26.69 -5.76
C ALA A 311 9.15 26.53 -4.75
N GLY A 312 10.21 27.31 -4.91
CA GLY A 312 11.26 27.42 -3.90
C GLY A 312 10.75 28.14 -2.65
N TRP A 313 11.20 27.68 -1.48
CA TRP A 313 10.89 28.29 -0.18
C TRP A 313 12.12 29.06 0.34
N PRO A 314 11.96 30.24 0.96
CA PRO A 314 10.71 30.96 1.28
C PRO A 314 10.27 31.99 0.23
N ASP A 315 10.99 32.11 -0.88
CA ASP A 315 10.89 33.25 -1.80
C ASP A 315 9.86 33.07 -2.92
N GLY A 316 9.31 31.86 -3.10
CA GLY A 316 8.35 31.58 -4.16
C GLY A 316 8.96 31.65 -5.56
N LYS A 317 10.27 31.37 -5.68
CA LYS A 317 11.01 31.43 -6.95
C LYS A 317 11.48 30.05 -7.40
N LEU A 318 11.63 29.89 -8.71
CA LEU A 318 12.30 28.74 -9.33
C LEU A 318 13.32 29.22 -10.36
N PHE A 319 14.36 28.41 -10.57
CA PHE A 319 15.24 28.55 -11.71
C PHE A 319 14.54 28.06 -12.99
N VAL A 320 14.54 28.91 -14.02
CA VAL A 320 13.95 28.70 -15.34
C VAL A 320 14.99 28.97 -16.42
N LEU A 321 14.72 28.59 -17.67
CA LEU A 321 15.59 29.01 -18.77
C LEU A 321 15.59 30.53 -18.91
N PRO A 322 16.75 31.15 -19.16
CA PRO A 322 16.81 32.58 -19.38
C PRO A 322 16.07 32.95 -20.68
N PRO A 323 15.39 34.11 -20.71
CA PRO A 323 14.77 34.60 -21.93
C PRO A 323 15.77 34.67 -23.10
N GLY A 324 15.35 34.26 -24.29
CA GLY A 324 16.16 34.35 -25.51
C GLY A 324 17.12 33.18 -25.75
N LEU A 325 17.27 32.23 -24.82
CA LEU A 325 18.04 31.01 -25.07
C LEU A 325 17.27 30.09 -26.03
N ALA A 326 17.65 30.09 -27.31
CA ALA A 326 17.10 29.21 -28.32
C ALA A 326 17.85 27.88 -28.37
N ILE A 327 17.16 26.79 -28.08
CA ILE A 327 17.70 25.43 -28.17
C ILE A 327 16.88 24.68 -29.24
N PRO A 328 17.48 24.31 -30.39
CA PRO A 328 16.78 23.58 -31.43
C PRO A 328 16.14 22.28 -30.91
N GLY A 329 14.87 22.06 -31.25
CA GLY A 329 14.13 20.85 -30.85
C GLY A 329 13.71 20.81 -29.38
N LEU A 330 13.92 21.87 -28.60
CA LEU A 330 13.48 21.94 -27.22
C LEU A 330 11.97 22.15 -27.12
N GLU A 331 11.30 21.27 -26.40
CA GLU A 331 9.90 21.39 -26.04
C GLU A 331 9.75 22.07 -24.69
N VAL A 332 8.95 23.15 -24.64
CA VAL A 332 8.51 23.74 -23.38
C VAL A 332 7.24 23.05 -22.92
N LEU A 333 7.30 22.40 -21.76
CA LEU A 333 6.22 21.59 -21.21
C LEU A 333 5.42 22.34 -20.14
N ALA A 334 6.07 23.19 -19.36
CA ALA A 334 5.42 24.12 -18.44
C ALA A 334 6.22 25.42 -18.27
N VAL A 335 5.51 26.51 -18.00
CA VAL A 335 6.07 27.86 -17.88
C VAL A 335 5.77 28.49 -16.53
N ALA A 336 6.67 29.37 -16.09
CA ALA A 336 6.41 30.29 -14.99
C ALA A 336 5.35 31.34 -15.40
N PRO A 337 4.79 32.12 -14.44
CA PRO A 337 3.78 33.14 -14.74
C PRO A 337 4.20 34.17 -15.79
N GLY A 338 5.48 34.53 -15.86
CA GLY A 338 6.03 35.45 -16.87
C GLY A 338 6.23 34.82 -18.26
N GLY A 339 5.93 33.53 -18.43
CA GLY A 339 6.12 32.80 -19.68
C GLY A 339 7.48 32.12 -19.82
N GLU A 340 8.36 32.24 -18.84
CA GLU A 340 9.68 31.61 -18.85
C GLU A 340 9.58 30.09 -18.75
N ALA A 341 10.43 29.38 -19.50
CA ALA A 341 10.37 27.91 -19.56
C ALA A 341 10.93 27.28 -18.28
N GLY A 342 10.04 26.75 -17.42
CA GLY A 342 10.40 26.15 -16.12
C GLY A 342 10.46 24.63 -16.12
N LEU A 343 9.83 23.96 -17.09
CA LEU A 343 9.94 22.53 -17.33
C LEU A 343 10.04 22.30 -18.83
N VAL A 344 11.15 21.68 -19.26
CA VAL A 344 11.47 21.49 -20.67
C VAL A 344 11.92 20.06 -20.96
N ARG A 345 11.78 19.64 -22.21
CA ARG A 345 12.28 18.35 -22.71
C ARG A 345 12.94 18.53 -24.07
N LEU A 346 14.14 18.01 -24.22
CA LEU A 346 14.85 17.90 -25.48
C LEU A 346 14.84 16.44 -25.91
N ALA A 347 14.17 16.12 -27.01
CA ALA A 347 14.29 14.80 -27.63
C ALA A 347 15.67 14.67 -28.29
N VAL A 348 16.40 13.60 -28.01
CA VAL A 348 17.75 13.37 -28.56
C VAL A 348 17.82 11.92 -29.02
N GLY A 349 17.80 11.69 -30.34
CA GLY A 349 17.75 10.35 -30.90
C GLY A 349 16.55 9.56 -30.37
N ALA A 350 16.79 8.37 -29.81
CA ALA A 350 15.74 7.53 -29.23
C ALA A 350 15.40 7.87 -27.76
N GLY A 351 16.14 8.78 -27.13
CA GLY A 351 15.98 9.16 -25.73
C GLY A 351 15.63 10.63 -25.55
N SER A 352 15.79 11.13 -24.33
CA SER A 352 15.42 12.51 -24.01
C SER A 352 16.16 13.07 -22.81
N ILE A 353 16.34 14.40 -22.80
CA ILE A 353 16.82 15.18 -21.66
C ILE A 353 15.69 16.07 -21.17
N THR A 354 15.22 15.84 -19.95
CA THR A 354 14.25 16.70 -19.27
C THR A 354 14.98 17.59 -18.27
N ALA A 355 14.59 18.86 -18.17
CA ALA A 355 15.14 19.77 -17.17
C ALA A 355 14.06 20.55 -16.42
N CYS A 356 14.23 20.63 -15.10
CA CYS A 356 13.36 21.34 -14.18
C CYS A 356 14.11 21.64 -12.87
N ASP A 357 13.80 22.75 -12.20
CA ASP A 357 14.46 23.11 -10.94
C ASP A 357 14.06 22.16 -9.79
N LEU A 358 15.01 21.38 -9.30
CA LEU A 358 14.80 20.47 -8.18
C LEU A 358 15.53 20.95 -6.93
N LEU A 359 16.72 21.55 -7.06
CA LEU A 359 17.54 21.87 -5.88
C LEU A 359 16.99 23.04 -5.07
N SER A 360 16.11 23.88 -5.62
CA SER A 360 15.44 24.95 -4.87
C SER A 360 14.26 24.46 -4.02
N LEU A 361 13.81 23.22 -4.21
CA LEU A 361 12.65 22.67 -3.51
C LEU A 361 13.05 22.12 -2.13
N ARG A 362 12.25 22.48 -1.13
CA ARG A 362 12.31 21.85 0.19
C ARG A 362 11.76 20.42 0.15
N GLU A 363 11.68 19.77 1.31
CA GLU A 363 11.25 18.37 1.39
C GLU A 363 9.81 18.18 0.88
N PRO A 364 9.53 17.07 0.15
CA PRO A 364 8.17 16.66 -0.16
C PRO A 364 7.51 16.17 1.13
N HIS A 365 6.84 17.09 1.82
CA HIS A 365 6.08 16.81 3.04
C HIS A 365 4.60 17.05 2.77
N CYS A 366 3.75 16.28 3.45
CA CYS A 366 2.30 16.35 3.28
C CYS A 366 1.69 17.75 3.53
N ARG A 367 2.42 18.65 4.21
CA ARG A 367 2.03 20.05 4.46
C ARG A 367 2.69 21.07 3.53
N ASN A 368 3.65 20.65 2.70
CA ASN A 368 4.41 21.52 1.79
C ASN A 368 3.79 21.52 0.40
N VAL A 369 2.77 22.35 0.17
CA VAL A 369 2.08 22.51 -1.13
C VAL A 369 3.07 22.74 -2.29
N ASP A 370 4.08 23.57 -2.04
CA ASP A 370 5.14 23.98 -2.95
C ASP A 370 6.14 22.86 -3.31
N ALA A 371 6.17 21.76 -2.57
CA ALA A 371 7.13 20.67 -2.76
C ALA A 371 6.50 19.28 -2.77
N TYR A 372 5.17 19.17 -2.61
CA TYR A 372 4.46 17.89 -2.51
C TYR A 372 4.76 16.97 -3.69
N CYS A 373 4.80 17.53 -4.90
CA CYS A 373 5.10 16.81 -6.15
C CYS A 373 6.55 17.02 -6.64
N ALA A 374 7.50 17.37 -5.76
CA ALA A 374 8.87 17.74 -6.15
C ALA A 374 9.56 16.70 -7.05
N PHE A 375 9.43 15.41 -6.69
CA PHE A 375 10.05 14.30 -7.43
C PHE A 375 9.21 13.75 -8.57
N THR A 376 7.97 14.22 -8.77
CA THR A 376 7.07 13.70 -9.82
C THR A 376 7.64 13.88 -11.23
N PRO A 377 8.19 15.05 -11.62
CA PRO A 377 8.85 15.18 -12.92
C PRO A 377 10.16 14.39 -13.02
N VAL A 378 10.83 14.12 -11.90
CA VAL A 378 12.10 13.39 -11.84
C VAL A 378 11.87 11.92 -12.15
N SER A 379 10.97 11.26 -11.42
CA SER A 379 10.64 9.84 -11.65
C SER A 379 10.07 9.63 -13.05
N ALA A 380 9.21 10.55 -13.51
CA ALA A 380 8.67 10.52 -14.86
C ALA A 380 9.74 10.63 -15.96
N ALA A 381 10.65 11.60 -15.83
CA ALA A 381 11.75 11.78 -16.79
C ALA A 381 12.64 10.55 -16.86
N LEU A 382 12.83 9.85 -15.74
CA LEU A 382 13.62 8.62 -15.62
C LEU A 382 12.82 7.34 -15.92
N GLY A 383 11.61 7.46 -16.46
CA GLY A 383 10.83 6.34 -17.00
C GLY A 383 9.83 5.70 -16.07
N ASN A 384 9.50 6.33 -14.94
CA ASN A 384 8.44 5.90 -14.05
C ASN A 384 7.41 7.02 -13.78
N PRO A 385 6.63 7.43 -14.80
CA PRO A 385 5.66 8.51 -14.66
C PRO A 385 4.46 8.11 -13.82
N VAL A 386 3.71 9.14 -13.39
CA VAL A 386 2.34 9.00 -12.90
C VAL A 386 1.51 8.32 -13.97
N ARG A 387 0.74 7.28 -13.61
CA ARG A 387 0.00 6.46 -14.58
C ARG A 387 -1.48 6.77 -14.59
N PHE A 388 -2.06 6.97 -13.41
CA PHE A 388 -3.49 7.10 -13.18
C PHE A 388 -3.87 8.36 -12.39
N GLY A 389 -2.88 9.11 -11.93
CA GLY A 389 -3.09 10.35 -11.20
C GLY A 389 -3.89 11.40 -11.97
N HIS A 390 -4.64 12.20 -11.22
CA HIS A 390 -5.43 13.32 -11.70
C HIS A 390 -5.39 14.46 -10.69
N TYR A 391 -5.03 15.66 -11.15
CA TYR A 391 -5.03 16.86 -10.35
C TYR A 391 -6.40 17.52 -10.35
N TYR A 392 -6.98 17.66 -9.16
CA TYR A 392 -8.13 18.50 -8.93
C TYR A 392 -7.63 19.90 -8.52
N PRO A 393 -8.06 20.98 -9.20
CA PRO A 393 -7.58 22.34 -8.90
C PRO A 393 -8.08 22.91 -7.56
N ARG A 394 -9.10 22.27 -6.98
CA ARG A 394 -9.70 22.60 -5.69
C ARG A 394 -10.38 21.37 -5.09
N ARG A 395 -10.55 21.35 -3.78
CA ARG A 395 -11.47 20.44 -3.12
C ARG A 395 -12.90 20.92 -3.39
N LEU A 396 -13.68 20.05 -3.99
CA LEU A 396 -15.09 20.19 -4.26
C LEU A 396 -15.87 20.15 -2.94
N ASN A 397 -16.96 20.89 -2.83
CA ASN A 397 -17.97 20.65 -1.81
C ASN A 397 -18.82 19.41 -2.18
N TYR A 398 -19.77 19.01 -1.34
CA TYR A 398 -20.67 17.87 -1.57
C TYR A 398 -21.36 17.98 -2.94
N ASP A 399 -21.98 19.12 -3.24
CA ASP A 399 -22.65 19.33 -4.52
C ASP A 399 -21.68 19.19 -5.68
N GLY A 400 -20.46 19.74 -5.55
CA GLY A 400 -19.41 19.61 -6.56
C GLY A 400 -18.99 18.15 -6.81
N VAL A 401 -18.94 17.31 -5.77
CA VAL A 401 -18.67 15.87 -5.93
C VAL A 401 -19.82 15.18 -6.65
N VAL A 402 -21.07 15.48 -6.28
CA VAL A 402 -22.27 14.90 -6.94
C VAL A 402 -22.34 15.33 -8.40
N GLU A 403 -22.08 16.60 -8.71
CA GLU A 403 -22.06 17.10 -10.08
C GLU A 403 -20.91 16.49 -10.90
N GLU A 404 -19.75 16.24 -10.29
CA GLU A 404 -18.68 15.52 -10.96
C GLU A 404 -19.08 14.07 -11.28
N MET A 405 -19.76 13.38 -10.36
CA MET A 405 -20.29 12.03 -10.61
C MET A 405 -21.31 12.02 -11.76
N LYS A 406 -22.24 12.99 -11.78
CA LYS A 406 -23.21 13.15 -12.87
C LYS A 406 -22.52 13.48 -14.19
N ARG A 407 -21.51 14.34 -14.18
CA ARG A 407 -20.71 14.69 -15.36
C ARG A 407 -20.00 13.44 -15.92
N LEU A 408 -19.40 12.61 -15.07
CA LEU A 408 -18.77 11.35 -15.49
C LEU A 408 -19.78 10.41 -16.15
N ALA A 409 -20.98 10.25 -15.58
CA ALA A 409 -22.05 9.47 -16.18
C ALA A 409 -22.52 10.06 -17.53
N ALA A 410 -22.64 11.39 -17.63
CA ALA A 410 -23.03 12.05 -18.87
C ALA A 410 -21.97 11.95 -19.98
N VAL A 411 -20.68 11.95 -19.64
CA VAL A 411 -19.57 11.79 -20.60
C VAL A 411 -19.38 10.32 -21.01
N HIS A 412 -19.70 9.37 -20.13
CA HIS A 412 -19.56 7.94 -20.38
C HIS A 412 -20.88 7.16 -20.17
N PRO A 413 -21.99 7.52 -20.85
CA PRO A 413 -23.32 7.00 -20.53
C PRO A 413 -23.50 5.51 -20.84
N ALA A 414 -22.68 4.96 -21.74
CA ALA A 414 -22.67 3.53 -22.06
C ALA A 414 -22.03 2.66 -20.96
N VAL A 415 -21.25 3.25 -20.05
CA VAL A 415 -20.44 2.50 -19.08
C VAL A 415 -20.77 2.88 -17.63
N ILE A 416 -21.03 4.16 -17.36
CA ILE A 416 -21.24 4.69 -16.01
C ILE A 416 -22.70 5.09 -15.86
N ARG A 417 -23.35 4.58 -14.81
CA ARG A 417 -24.66 5.03 -14.33
C ARG A 417 -24.51 5.65 -12.94
N VAL A 418 -25.07 6.83 -12.74
CA VAL A 418 -25.17 7.46 -11.42
C VAL A 418 -26.50 7.10 -10.77
N GLU A 419 -26.50 6.76 -9.48
CA GLU A 419 -27.70 6.36 -8.73
C GLU A 419 -27.74 7.09 -7.38
N GLU A 420 -28.92 7.53 -6.97
CA GLU A 420 -29.19 8.03 -5.61
C GLU A 420 -29.63 6.84 -4.74
N GLU A 421 -28.81 6.45 -3.77
CA GLU A 421 -28.98 5.21 -3.00
C GLU A 421 -29.96 5.34 -1.83
N GLY A 422 -30.11 6.56 -1.31
CA GLY A 422 -30.94 6.84 -0.14
C GLY A 422 -30.47 8.05 0.68
N PRO A 423 -31.11 8.28 1.84
CA PRO A 423 -30.76 9.39 2.72
C PRO A 423 -29.40 9.21 3.39
N ALA A 424 -28.73 10.33 3.67
CA ALA A 424 -27.67 10.48 4.66
C ALA A 424 -28.15 11.44 5.76
N SER A 425 -27.31 11.85 6.72
CA SER A 425 -27.67 12.93 7.64
C SER A 425 -28.14 14.13 6.82
N GLU A 426 -29.31 14.68 7.13
CA GLU A 426 -29.87 15.79 6.36
C GLU A 426 -28.91 17.00 6.31
N PRO A 427 -28.86 17.74 5.18
CA PRO A 427 -29.71 17.61 3.97
C PRO A 427 -29.16 16.66 2.90
N TYR A 428 -28.19 15.79 3.23
CA TYR A 428 -27.42 15.06 2.22
C TYR A 428 -28.09 13.75 1.76
N ARG A 429 -27.72 13.30 0.56
CA ARG A 429 -28.09 12.00 -0.03
C ARG A 429 -26.81 11.21 -0.32
N LEU A 430 -26.89 9.88 -0.32
CA LEU A 430 -25.80 9.05 -0.81
C LEU A 430 -25.96 8.77 -2.30
N TRP A 431 -24.87 8.93 -3.03
CA TRP A 431 -24.80 8.72 -4.47
C TRP A 431 -23.77 7.66 -4.80
N SER A 432 -24.01 6.87 -5.86
CA SER A 432 -23.05 5.90 -6.37
C SER A 432 -22.78 6.01 -7.86
N LEU A 433 -21.56 5.65 -8.28
CA LEU A 433 -21.22 5.34 -9.66
C LEU A 433 -21.30 3.82 -9.85
N ASN A 434 -22.06 3.39 -10.85
CA ASN A 434 -22.31 1.98 -11.15
C ASN A 434 -21.77 1.64 -12.54
N LEU A 435 -20.95 0.59 -12.61
CA LEU A 435 -20.34 0.10 -13.84
C LEU A 435 -20.53 -1.41 -13.97
N GLY A 436 -20.40 -1.92 -15.19
CA GLY A 436 -20.45 -3.35 -15.48
C GLY A 436 -21.85 -3.94 -15.46
N LYS A 437 -21.88 -5.28 -15.45
CA LYS A 437 -23.08 -6.08 -15.71
C LYS A 437 -23.89 -6.34 -14.43
N PRO A 438 -25.16 -5.89 -14.34
CA PRO A 438 -26.02 -6.21 -13.20
C PRO A 438 -26.15 -7.73 -12.99
N GLY A 439 -26.06 -8.17 -11.73
CA GLY A 439 -26.17 -9.58 -11.33
C GLY A 439 -24.86 -10.37 -11.43
N ALA A 440 -23.81 -9.80 -12.02
CA ALA A 440 -22.45 -10.33 -11.91
C ALA A 440 -21.88 -10.12 -10.49
N PRO A 441 -20.76 -10.77 -10.10
CA PRO A 441 -20.09 -10.53 -8.83
C PRO A 441 -19.89 -9.04 -8.55
N LEU A 442 -20.44 -8.56 -7.43
CA LEU A 442 -20.42 -7.15 -7.05
C LEU A 442 -19.18 -6.81 -6.22
N TYR A 443 -18.41 -5.86 -6.73
CA TYR A 443 -17.35 -5.15 -6.02
C TYR A 443 -17.92 -3.83 -5.52
N PHE A 444 -18.00 -3.69 -4.20
CA PHE A 444 -18.44 -2.46 -3.57
C PHE A 444 -17.24 -1.70 -3.02
N LEU A 445 -16.94 -0.54 -3.60
CA LEU A 445 -15.81 0.29 -3.21
C LEU A 445 -16.33 1.59 -2.63
N TYR A 446 -15.85 1.98 -1.45
CA TYR A 446 -16.26 3.24 -0.84
C TYR A 446 -15.09 3.93 -0.14
N ALA A 447 -15.29 5.22 0.10
CA ALA A 447 -14.36 6.07 0.82
C ALA A 447 -15.12 7.04 1.74
N ALA A 448 -14.35 7.78 2.56
CA ALA A 448 -14.86 8.83 3.43
C ALA A 448 -16.00 8.35 4.35
N ALA A 449 -15.89 7.14 4.91
CA ALA A 449 -16.70 6.75 6.06
C ALA A 449 -16.36 7.63 7.27
N HIS A 450 -15.10 8.04 7.37
CA HIS A 450 -14.69 9.22 8.11
C HIS A 450 -14.65 10.41 7.15
N GLY A 451 -15.48 11.42 7.36
CA GLY A 451 -15.66 12.50 6.38
C GLY A 451 -14.41 13.32 6.08
N SER A 452 -13.50 13.48 7.06
CA SER A 452 -12.21 14.17 6.87
C SER A 452 -11.22 13.41 5.99
N GLU A 453 -11.44 12.13 5.70
CA GLU A 453 -10.53 11.24 4.96
C GLU A 453 -11.04 11.06 3.51
N TRP A 454 -10.95 12.12 2.72
CA TRP A 454 -11.77 12.28 1.52
C TRP A 454 -11.04 12.03 0.20
N GLU A 455 -9.73 12.11 0.20
CA GLU A 455 -8.86 12.00 -0.97
C GLU A 455 -9.06 10.69 -1.74
N PRO A 456 -9.23 9.53 -1.08
CA PRO A 456 -9.52 8.29 -1.79
C PRO A 456 -10.85 8.35 -2.56
N GLY A 457 -11.84 9.15 -2.13
CA GLY A 457 -13.08 9.36 -2.87
C GLY A 457 -12.85 9.95 -4.26
N TYR A 458 -11.86 10.84 -4.39
CA TYR A 458 -11.46 11.43 -5.68
C TYR A 458 -10.71 10.40 -6.53
N GLY A 459 -9.95 9.54 -5.87
CA GLY A 459 -9.31 8.39 -6.49
C GLY A 459 -10.34 7.40 -7.05
N LEU A 460 -11.42 7.12 -6.32
CA LEU A 460 -12.50 6.24 -6.78
C LEU A 460 -13.28 6.82 -7.97
N MET A 461 -13.57 8.13 -7.98
CA MET A 461 -14.14 8.79 -9.17
C MET A 461 -13.19 8.72 -10.37
N THR A 462 -11.89 8.92 -10.12
CA THR A 462 -10.84 8.80 -11.13
C THR A 462 -10.75 7.37 -11.68
N PHE A 463 -10.83 6.37 -10.81
CA PHE A 463 -10.86 4.96 -11.19
C PHE A 463 -12.07 4.64 -12.08
N ALA A 464 -13.27 5.09 -11.72
CA ALA A 464 -14.46 4.93 -12.55
C ALA A 464 -14.28 5.50 -13.97
N ARG A 465 -13.72 6.71 -14.07
CA ARG A 465 -13.36 7.33 -15.36
C ARG A 465 -12.36 6.48 -16.13
N LEU A 466 -11.28 6.00 -15.49
CA LEU A 466 -10.24 5.20 -16.16
C LEU A 466 -10.77 3.83 -16.64
N VAL A 467 -11.69 3.21 -15.90
CA VAL A 467 -12.41 2.00 -16.35
C VAL A 467 -13.25 2.32 -17.58
N ALA A 468 -14.01 3.42 -17.57
CA ALA A 468 -14.83 3.82 -18.72
C ALA A 468 -14.02 4.22 -19.96
N GLU A 469 -12.83 4.79 -19.79
CA GLU A 469 -11.87 5.06 -20.85
C GLU A 469 -11.13 3.81 -21.36
N GLY A 470 -11.37 2.63 -20.76
CA GLY A 470 -10.72 1.37 -21.13
C GLY A 470 -9.25 1.26 -20.68
N LYS A 471 -8.78 2.15 -19.80
CA LYS A 471 -7.40 2.17 -19.28
C LYS A 471 -7.13 1.13 -18.18
N MET A 472 -8.16 0.41 -17.76
CA MET A 472 -8.11 -0.65 -16.74
C MET A 472 -8.47 -2.04 -17.29
N ARG A 473 -8.51 -2.22 -18.62
CA ARG A 473 -8.90 -3.50 -19.27
C ARG A 473 -8.00 -4.68 -18.95
N ASP A 474 -6.79 -4.41 -18.48
CA ASP A 474 -5.86 -5.44 -18.04
C ASP A 474 -6.23 -6.04 -16.67
N ALA A 475 -7.12 -5.40 -15.91
CA ALA A 475 -7.58 -5.87 -14.61
C ALA A 475 -9.12 -5.99 -14.50
N VAL A 476 -9.87 -5.13 -15.17
CA VAL A 476 -11.33 -5.03 -15.05
C VAL A 476 -12.02 -5.47 -16.33
N ASP A 477 -12.78 -6.54 -16.25
CA ASP A 477 -13.65 -7.07 -17.31
C ASP A 477 -15.12 -6.78 -16.94
N LEU A 478 -15.69 -5.72 -17.51
CA LEU A 478 -17.05 -5.23 -17.19
C LEU A 478 -18.18 -6.21 -17.55
N GLU A 479 -17.91 -7.22 -18.38
CA GLU A 479 -18.87 -8.29 -18.67
C GLU A 479 -18.95 -9.33 -17.55
N LYS A 480 -17.92 -9.39 -16.69
CA LYS A 480 -17.78 -10.37 -15.61
C LYS A 480 -17.96 -9.80 -14.23
N VAL A 481 -18.03 -8.48 -14.08
CA VAL A 481 -18.14 -7.83 -12.78
C VAL A 481 -19.25 -6.79 -12.76
N GLN A 482 -19.81 -6.58 -11.58
CA GLN A 482 -20.58 -5.40 -11.23
C GLN A 482 -19.73 -4.54 -10.28
N ILE A 483 -19.66 -3.24 -10.53
CA ILE A 483 -18.90 -2.31 -9.68
C ILE A 483 -19.87 -1.25 -9.17
N LYS A 484 -19.92 -1.04 -7.85
CA LYS A 484 -20.62 0.09 -7.21
C LYS A 484 -19.62 0.89 -6.39
N ILE A 485 -19.56 2.19 -6.64
CA ILE A 485 -18.62 3.12 -6.00
C ILE A 485 -19.39 4.20 -5.26
N ILE A 486 -19.16 4.35 -3.95
CA ILE A 486 -19.65 5.50 -3.16
C ILE A 486 -18.43 6.33 -2.71
N PRO A 487 -18.13 7.47 -3.35
CA PRO A 487 -16.94 8.25 -3.02
C PRO A 487 -17.06 8.96 -1.67
N LEU A 488 -18.28 9.27 -1.22
CA LEU A 488 -18.56 9.91 0.07
C LEU A 488 -19.61 9.10 0.83
N LEU A 489 -19.18 8.19 1.72
CA LEU A 489 -20.11 7.50 2.59
C LEU A 489 -20.64 8.41 3.72
N ASN A 490 -19.83 9.37 4.19
CA ASN A 490 -20.19 10.36 5.21
C ASN A 490 -20.17 11.79 4.62
N PRO A 491 -21.17 12.21 3.83
CA PRO A 491 -21.20 13.53 3.20
C PRO A 491 -21.24 14.68 4.22
N SER A 492 -21.90 14.47 5.37
CA SER A 492 -22.03 15.50 6.40
C SER A 492 -20.73 15.72 7.19
N GLY A 493 -19.98 14.65 7.46
CA GLY A 493 -18.63 14.72 7.98
C GLY A 493 -17.66 15.33 6.97
N TYR A 494 -17.81 14.99 5.68
CA TYR A 494 -16.99 15.53 4.60
C TYR A 494 -17.06 17.05 4.58
N GLU A 495 -18.26 17.61 4.50
CA GLU A 495 -18.43 19.07 4.42
C GLU A 495 -17.90 19.81 5.65
N ARG A 496 -17.93 19.17 6.81
CA ARG A 496 -17.43 19.75 8.06
C ARG A 496 -15.97 19.44 8.34
N MET A 497 -15.29 18.67 7.48
CA MET A 497 -13.96 18.11 7.74
C MET A 497 -13.88 17.39 9.08
N ARG A 498 -14.84 16.52 9.35
CA ARG A 498 -14.93 15.73 10.57
C ARG A 498 -14.93 14.24 10.28
N ARG A 499 -14.42 13.48 11.24
CA ARG A 499 -14.48 12.02 11.25
C ARG A 499 -15.94 11.54 11.32
N GLN A 500 -16.70 12.06 12.27
CA GLN A 500 -18.07 11.65 12.55
C GLN A 500 -19.08 12.26 11.57
N ASN A 501 -20.28 11.67 11.49
CA ASN A 501 -21.41 12.25 10.77
C ASN A 501 -22.04 13.43 11.56
N ALA A 502 -23.20 13.92 11.11
CA ALA A 502 -23.87 15.07 11.72
C ALA A 502 -24.31 14.83 13.18
N GLN A 503 -24.62 13.58 13.53
CA GLN A 503 -25.02 13.15 14.87
C GLN A 503 -23.83 12.89 15.79
N GLY A 504 -22.59 13.10 15.30
CA GLY A 504 -21.40 12.79 16.07
C GLY A 504 -21.10 11.30 16.19
N VAL A 505 -21.69 10.47 15.32
CA VAL A 505 -21.42 9.02 15.26
C VAL A 505 -20.24 8.74 14.32
N ASP A 506 -19.30 7.91 14.77
CA ASP A 506 -18.29 7.32 13.91
C ASP A 506 -18.96 6.22 13.07
N LEU A 507 -19.12 6.47 11.76
CA LEU A 507 -19.77 5.48 10.88
C LEU A 507 -19.01 4.16 10.87
N ASN A 508 -17.68 4.16 11.08
CA ASN A 508 -16.91 2.93 11.18
C ASN A 508 -16.93 2.30 12.59
N ARG A 509 -17.97 2.62 13.39
CA ARG A 509 -18.36 1.92 14.63
C ARG A 509 -19.81 1.45 14.62
N GLN A 510 -20.47 1.50 13.46
CA GLN A 510 -21.89 1.14 13.29
C GLN A 510 -22.13 -0.31 12.84
N GLY A 511 -21.07 -1.10 12.68
CA GLY A 511 -21.17 -2.54 12.42
C GLY A 511 -21.76 -3.32 13.60
N ASP A 512 -22.22 -4.54 13.36
CA ASP A 512 -22.86 -5.39 14.37
C ASP A 512 -21.87 -6.23 15.20
N LEU A 513 -20.66 -6.48 14.68
CA LEU A 513 -19.66 -7.31 15.35
C LEU A 513 -19.24 -6.71 16.70
N ASN A 514 -19.53 -7.43 17.78
CA ASN A 514 -19.19 -7.04 19.16
C ASN A 514 -19.70 -5.64 19.57
N TRP A 515 -20.73 -5.11 18.91
CA TRP A 515 -21.20 -3.75 19.15
C TRP A 515 -21.61 -3.50 20.60
N GLU A 516 -22.32 -4.45 21.23
CA GLU A 516 -22.76 -4.35 22.65
C GLU A 516 -21.59 -4.27 23.63
N ARG A 517 -20.47 -4.95 23.31
CA ARG A 517 -19.28 -4.99 24.17
C ARG A 517 -18.33 -3.82 23.92
N PHE A 518 -18.48 -3.14 22.79
CA PHE A 518 -17.62 -2.04 22.42
C PHE A 518 -17.98 -0.78 23.22
N ALA A 519 -17.00 -0.25 23.95
CA ALA A 519 -17.03 1.08 24.54
C ALA A 519 -15.76 1.81 24.12
N GLY A 520 -15.94 3.00 23.56
CA GLY A 520 -14.86 3.90 23.19
C GLY A 520 -14.29 4.64 24.40
N LYS A 521 -13.56 5.72 24.13
CA LYS A 521 -13.07 6.63 25.17
C LYS A 521 -13.86 7.94 25.13
N ASP A 522 -14.17 8.48 26.30
CA ASP A 522 -14.50 9.90 26.46
C ASP A 522 -13.27 10.73 26.04
N SER A 523 -13.29 11.13 24.78
CA SER A 523 -12.23 11.81 24.05
C SER A 523 -12.43 13.32 24.03
N ASN A 524 -13.66 13.79 24.22
CA ASN A 524 -14.00 15.19 24.37
C ASN A 524 -13.82 15.69 25.82
N LYS A 525 -13.66 14.75 26.78
CA LYS A 525 -13.45 14.96 28.22
C LYS A 525 -14.64 15.61 28.94
N ASP A 526 -15.86 15.30 28.53
CA ASP A 526 -17.10 15.80 29.15
C ASP A 526 -17.63 14.91 30.29
N GLY A 527 -16.97 13.77 30.54
CA GLY A 527 -17.31 12.80 31.57
C GLY A 527 -18.17 11.63 31.09
N LEU A 528 -18.58 11.61 29.81
CA LEU A 528 -19.45 10.58 29.25
C LEU A 528 -18.94 10.11 27.88
N TYR A 529 -18.98 8.80 27.62
CA TYR A 529 -18.79 8.29 26.26
C TYR A 529 -20.07 8.51 25.44
N GLY A 530 -20.01 9.38 24.42
CA GLY A 530 -21.20 9.87 23.72
C GLY A 530 -20.92 10.54 22.38
N PRO A 531 -21.95 11.18 21.76
CA PRO A 531 -21.82 11.89 20.50
C PRO A 531 -20.60 12.81 20.41
N HIS A 532 -19.92 12.76 19.26
CA HIS A 532 -18.67 13.47 18.96
C HIS A 532 -17.40 12.92 19.60
N ASP A 533 -17.50 11.87 20.44
CA ASP A 533 -16.31 11.11 20.75
C ASP A 533 -15.68 10.48 19.51
N TYR A 534 -14.37 10.32 19.56
CA TYR A 534 -13.55 9.85 18.44
C TYR A 534 -14.10 8.56 17.80
N ASP A 535 -14.57 7.63 18.64
CA ASP A 535 -15.12 6.34 18.25
C ASP A 535 -16.52 6.09 18.82
N TRP A 536 -17.35 7.13 18.95
CA TRP A 536 -18.76 6.98 19.34
C TRP A 536 -19.51 6.05 18.38
N LYS A 537 -20.05 4.95 18.91
CA LYS A 537 -20.66 3.86 18.12
C LYS A 537 -22.13 4.09 17.74
N GLY A 538 -22.76 5.16 18.19
CA GLY A 538 -24.19 5.40 18.05
C GLY A 538 -25.04 4.66 19.09
N THR A 539 -26.35 4.66 18.91
CA THR A 539 -27.33 4.09 19.87
C THR A 539 -27.74 2.65 19.56
N ALA A 540 -27.50 2.18 18.32
CA ALA A 540 -27.66 0.80 17.89
C ALA A 540 -26.77 0.53 16.66
N PRO A 541 -26.45 -0.74 16.32
CA PRO A 541 -25.84 -1.07 15.04
C PRO A 541 -26.71 -0.55 13.88
N PHE A 542 -26.09 0.04 12.87
CA PHE A 542 -26.76 0.59 11.69
C PHE A 542 -27.92 1.57 12.02
N SER A 543 -27.77 2.37 13.08
CA SER A 543 -28.71 3.44 13.44
C SER A 543 -28.68 4.63 12.48
N GLU A 544 -27.51 4.94 11.93
CA GLU A 544 -27.33 6.11 11.06
C GLU A 544 -27.90 5.90 9.65
N PRO A 545 -28.50 6.92 9.03
CA PRO A 545 -29.06 6.79 7.68
C PRO A 545 -28.03 6.34 6.63
N GLU A 546 -26.79 6.82 6.73
CA GLU A 546 -25.69 6.40 5.86
C GLU A 546 -25.43 4.89 5.96
N THR A 547 -25.45 4.36 7.19
CA THR A 547 -25.10 2.96 7.46
C THR A 547 -26.27 2.03 7.17
N GLN A 548 -27.51 2.53 7.18
CA GLN A 548 -28.67 1.80 6.65
C GLN A 548 -28.60 1.61 5.13
N VAL A 549 -28.18 2.63 4.38
CA VAL A 549 -27.92 2.51 2.94
C VAL A 549 -26.77 1.54 2.68
N TYR A 550 -25.66 1.67 3.43
CA TYR A 550 -24.56 0.71 3.38
C TYR A 550 -25.05 -0.73 3.61
N ARG A 551 -25.86 -0.96 4.65
CA ARG A 551 -26.43 -2.26 5.02
C ARG A 551 -27.26 -2.86 3.88
N LYS A 552 -28.07 -2.04 3.20
CA LYS A 552 -28.84 -2.47 2.01
C LYS A 552 -27.92 -2.97 0.89
N ILE A 553 -26.81 -2.27 0.64
CA ILE A 553 -25.86 -2.65 -0.41
C ILE A 553 -25.11 -3.93 -0.04
N VAL A 554 -24.59 -4.05 1.18
CA VAL A 554 -23.82 -5.24 1.60
C VAL A 554 -24.70 -6.47 1.87
N GLY A 555 -26.01 -6.27 2.03
CA GLY A 555 -27.00 -7.34 2.09
C GLY A 555 -27.27 -8.01 0.74
N ARG A 556 -26.77 -7.46 -0.37
CA ARG A 556 -27.00 -8.00 -1.72
C ARG A 556 -26.36 -9.39 -1.89
N PRO A 557 -27.09 -10.38 -2.42
CA PRO A 557 -26.55 -11.73 -2.62
C PRO A 557 -25.36 -11.77 -3.59
N GLU A 558 -25.31 -10.83 -4.53
CA GLU A 558 -24.24 -10.69 -5.52
C GLU A 558 -22.94 -10.10 -4.94
N LEU A 559 -22.93 -9.59 -3.70
CA LEU A 559 -21.73 -9.02 -3.09
C LEU A 559 -20.61 -10.05 -3.00
N TYR A 560 -19.49 -9.74 -3.64
CA TYR A 560 -18.31 -10.59 -3.71
C TYR A 560 -17.14 -10.03 -2.90
N CYS A 561 -16.84 -8.74 -3.09
CA CYS A 561 -15.70 -8.08 -2.48
C CYS A 561 -16.04 -6.65 -2.05
N LEU A 562 -15.60 -6.25 -0.86
CA LEU A 562 -15.69 -4.88 -0.37
C LEU A 562 -14.29 -4.26 -0.30
N LEU A 563 -14.18 -3.02 -0.76
CA LEU A 563 -13.00 -2.18 -0.56
C LEU A 563 -13.40 -0.92 0.23
N ASP A 564 -12.81 -0.78 1.41
CA ASP A 564 -12.99 0.35 2.32
C ASP A 564 -11.73 1.24 2.33
N TYR A 565 -11.83 2.43 1.76
CA TYR A 565 -10.75 3.42 1.86
C TYR A 565 -10.92 4.32 3.07
N HIS A 566 -9.84 4.37 3.83
CA HIS A 566 -9.62 5.24 4.96
C HIS A 566 -8.37 6.09 4.79
N GLY A 567 -8.25 7.04 5.71
CA GLY A 567 -7.15 7.97 5.80
C GLY A 567 -6.41 7.84 7.13
N ASN A 568 -5.11 8.08 7.11
CA ASN A 568 -4.31 8.27 8.31
C ASN A 568 -3.65 9.66 8.27
N SER A 569 -3.65 10.33 9.43
CA SER A 569 -3.00 11.64 9.61
C SER A 569 -1.75 11.57 10.50
N GLY A 570 -1.51 10.43 11.17
CA GLY A 570 -0.42 10.23 12.12
C GLY A 570 0.17 8.81 12.17
N ALA A 571 -0.20 7.94 11.23
CA ALA A 571 0.48 6.66 11.09
C ALA A 571 1.77 6.86 10.28
N ARG A 572 2.85 6.16 10.65
CA ARG A 572 4.15 6.24 9.96
C ARG A 572 4.16 5.57 8.58
N ASP A 573 3.05 4.93 8.16
CA ASP A 573 3.00 4.07 6.98
C ASP A 573 1.58 3.97 6.39
N ASN A 574 1.48 3.82 5.07
CA ASN A 574 0.25 3.33 4.43
C ASN A 574 0.09 1.83 4.71
N LYS A 575 -1.16 1.38 4.90
CA LYS A 575 -1.41 0.00 5.32
C LYS A 575 -2.67 -0.59 4.71
N LEU A 576 -2.66 -1.92 4.63
CA LEU A 576 -3.81 -2.74 4.29
C LEU A 576 -4.34 -3.41 5.56
N GLY A 577 -5.65 -3.37 5.74
CA GLY A 577 -6.40 -4.14 6.72
C GLY A 577 -7.16 -5.27 6.03
N PHE A 578 -7.14 -6.46 6.61
CA PHE A 578 -8.03 -7.56 6.20
C PHE A 578 -8.93 -7.95 7.37
N THR A 579 -10.06 -8.60 7.11
CA THR A 579 -11.04 -8.99 8.13
C THR A 579 -10.82 -10.44 8.59
N PRO A 580 -9.98 -10.73 9.61
CA PRO A 580 -9.68 -12.10 10.01
C PRO A 580 -10.83 -12.82 10.74
N PHE A 581 -11.79 -12.07 11.28
CA PHE A 581 -12.83 -12.59 12.17
C PHE A 581 -14.09 -13.02 11.43
N THR A 582 -14.47 -12.26 10.40
CA THR A 582 -15.71 -12.46 9.66
C THR A 582 -15.47 -12.70 8.18
N GLY A 583 -14.30 -12.32 7.64
CA GLY A 583 -14.02 -12.42 6.21
C GLY A 583 -13.76 -13.84 5.72
N HIS A 584 -13.73 -13.98 4.40
CA HIS A 584 -13.38 -15.22 3.72
C HIS A 584 -12.02 -15.77 4.21
N PRO A 585 -11.86 -17.09 4.35
CA PRO A 585 -10.62 -17.75 4.78
C PRO A 585 -9.34 -17.29 4.07
N ASP A 586 -9.46 -16.94 2.78
CA ASP A 586 -8.33 -16.54 1.93
C ASP A 586 -8.10 -15.03 1.87
N ASN A 587 -8.86 -14.23 2.62
CA ASN A 587 -8.83 -12.78 2.50
C ASN A 587 -7.45 -12.17 2.79
N GLU A 588 -6.73 -12.67 3.79
CA GLU A 588 -5.35 -12.26 4.07
C GLU A 588 -4.39 -12.59 2.91
N LEU A 589 -4.54 -13.76 2.27
CA LEU A 589 -3.73 -14.13 1.11
C LEU A 589 -3.96 -13.18 -0.05
N MET A 590 -5.22 -12.83 -0.31
CA MET A 590 -5.57 -11.88 -1.36
C MET A 590 -5.07 -10.46 -1.03
N ALA A 591 -5.12 -10.03 0.23
CA ALA A 591 -4.59 -8.75 0.68
C ALA A 591 -3.06 -8.65 0.50
N LEU A 592 -2.32 -9.73 0.81
CA LEU A 592 -0.88 -9.84 0.51
C LEU A 592 -0.60 -9.68 -0.99
N GLU A 593 -1.47 -10.21 -1.83
CA GLU A 593 -1.33 -10.13 -3.28
C GLU A 593 -1.61 -8.73 -3.82
N VAL A 594 -2.62 -8.02 -3.27
CA VAL A 594 -2.85 -6.59 -3.58
C VAL A 594 -1.63 -5.76 -3.24
N GLN A 595 -1.11 -5.89 -2.02
CA GLN A 595 0.06 -5.15 -1.56
C GLN A 595 1.24 -5.35 -2.53
N ARG A 596 1.50 -6.61 -2.89
CA ARG A 596 2.58 -6.98 -3.81
C ARG A 596 2.42 -6.35 -5.19
N ILE A 597 1.26 -6.52 -5.82
CA ILE A 597 0.98 -6.01 -7.17
C ILE A 597 1.10 -4.49 -7.21
N ALA A 598 0.52 -3.81 -6.21
CA ALA A 598 0.56 -2.36 -6.10
C ALA A 598 1.99 -1.84 -5.86
N ASN A 599 2.69 -2.37 -4.85
CA ASN A 599 4.05 -1.92 -4.51
C ASN A 599 5.04 -2.16 -5.65
N ALA A 600 4.89 -3.25 -6.42
CA ALA A 600 5.73 -3.52 -7.58
C ALA A 600 5.64 -2.41 -8.64
N ARG A 601 4.47 -1.77 -8.78
CA ARG A 601 4.25 -0.68 -9.74
C ARG A 601 4.54 0.70 -9.16
N LEU A 602 4.29 0.91 -7.86
CA LEU A 602 4.49 2.20 -7.19
C LEU A 602 5.95 2.48 -6.82
N ARG A 603 6.79 1.43 -6.69
CA ARG A 603 8.21 1.56 -6.35
C ARG A 603 8.92 2.54 -7.28
N GLY A 604 9.62 3.51 -6.68
CA GLY A 604 10.40 4.51 -7.41
C GLY A 604 9.56 5.60 -8.11
N ARG A 605 8.26 5.71 -7.83
CA ARG A 605 7.37 6.69 -8.49
C ARG A 605 7.14 7.93 -7.65
N HIS A 606 6.75 7.74 -6.39
CA HIS A 606 6.35 8.79 -5.46
C HIS A 606 7.23 8.79 -4.21
N LEU A 607 7.58 9.99 -3.73
CA LEU A 607 8.32 10.22 -2.50
C LEU A 607 7.57 11.26 -1.67
N LEU A 608 7.19 10.92 -0.44
CA LEU A 608 6.46 11.85 0.43
C LEU A 608 6.74 11.52 1.89
N ARG A 609 7.00 12.55 2.69
CA ARG A 609 6.95 12.49 4.15
C ARG A 609 5.49 12.66 4.57
N GLN A 610 4.89 11.62 5.12
CA GLN A 610 3.43 11.49 5.23
C GLN A 610 2.90 12.12 6.53
N SER A 611 3.71 12.12 7.58
CA SER A 611 3.34 12.61 8.91
C SER A 611 4.51 13.36 9.57
N ASP A 612 4.74 13.13 10.87
CA ASP A 612 5.84 13.71 11.65
C ASP A 612 7.10 12.81 11.64
N GLU A 613 7.23 11.91 10.66
CA GLU A 613 8.45 11.13 10.38
C GLU A 613 9.70 12.01 10.26
N GLU A 614 10.90 11.45 10.41
CA GLU A 614 12.14 12.23 10.32
C GLU A 614 12.52 12.61 8.88
N ALA A 615 12.15 11.79 7.90
CA ALA A 615 12.50 11.98 6.49
C ALA A 615 11.40 11.43 5.56
N PRO A 616 11.31 11.91 4.31
CA PRO A 616 10.44 11.32 3.29
C PRO A 616 10.75 9.85 3.03
N SER A 617 9.73 9.07 2.69
CA SER A 617 9.83 7.67 2.29
C SER A 617 9.17 7.45 0.92
N PRO A 618 9.50 6.34 0.20
CA PRO A 618 8.75 5.96 -0.99
C PRO A 618 7.29 5.71 -0.61
N TYR A 619 6.35 6.20 -1.42
CA TYR A 619 4.92 6.05 -1.10
C TYR A 619 4.43 4.63 -1.44
N LEU A 620 4.66 3.71 -0.51
CA LEU A 620 4.33 2.30 -0.61
C LEU A 620 3.36 1.88 0.50
N LEU A 621 2.80 0.68 0.35
CA LEU A 621 1.96 0.03 1.35
C LEU A 621 2.82 -0.97 2.10
N ASP A 622 3.49 -0.53 3.15
CA ASP A 622 4.54 -1.33 3.78
C ASP A 622 4.01 -2.28 4.84
N VAL A 623 2.75 -2.08 5.28
CA VAL A 623 2.20 -2.78 6.43
C VAL A 623 0.87 -3.46 6.09
N LEU A 624 0.79 -4.76 6.34
CA LEU A 624 -0.46 -5.52 6.35
C LEU A 624 -0.84 -5.81 7.80
N ARG A 625 -2.08 -5.54 8.19
CA ARG A 625 -2.58 -5.81 9.55
C ARG A 625 -3.91 -6.56 9.52
N PRO A 626 -4.13 -7.49 10.46
CA PRO A 626 -5.48 -7.92 10.77
C PRO A 626 -6.26 -6.72 11.31
N ASP A 627 -7.47 -6.51 10.82
CA ASP A 627 -8.43 -5.62 11.47
C ASP A 627 -8.87 -6.23 12.82
N GLY A 628 -9.40 -5.39 13.71
CA GLY A 628 -9.85 -5.78 15.05
C GLY A 628 -11.25 -6.39 15.08
N ASP A 629 -11.60 -7.04 16.19
CA ASP A 629 -12.94 -7.59 16.48
C ASP A 629 -13.90 -6.50 16.99
N ARG A 630 -13.93 -5.37 16.29
CA ARG A 630 -14.70 -4.16 16.63
C ARG A 630 -15.89 -3.98 15.68
N PRO A 631 -16.87 -3.13 16.03
CA PRO A 631 -18.04 -2.85 15.18
C PRO A 631 -17.71 -1.98 13.95
N MET A 632 -16.63 -2.32 13.25
CA MET A 632 -16.25 -1.73 11.96
C MET A 632 -17.27 -2.16 10.91
N LEU A 633 -17.58 -1.27 9.95
CA LEU A 633 -18.52 -1.57 8.87
C LEU A 633 -18.04 -2.77 8.06
N ILE A 634 -16.75 -2.79 7.71
CA ILE A 634 -16.15 -3.84 6.88
C ILE A 634 -16.27 -5.24 7.51
N ASN A 635 -16.15 -5.36 8.83
CA ASN A 635 -16.36 -6.64 9.53
C ASN A 635 -17.78 -7.17 9.35
N SER A 636 -18.77 -6.27 9.27
CA SER A 636 -20.18 -6.66 9.09
C SER A 636 -20.49 -6.94 7.62
N GLY A 637 -20.04 -6.06 6.72
CA GLY A 637 -20.33 -6.15 5.29
C GLY A 637 -19.59 -7.29 4.57
N ALA A 638 -18.35 -7.58 4.98
CA ALA A 638 -17.54 -8.64 4.38
C ALA A 638 -17.70 -10.01 5.06
N ARG A 639 -18.74 -10.21 5.88
CA ARG A 639 -19.00 -11.50 6.53
C ARG A 639 -19.12 -12.62 5.48
N ASP A 640 -18.29 -13.65 5.65
CA ASP A 640 -18.08 -14.80 4.76
C ASP A 640 -17.66 -14.45 3.32
N ARG A 641 -17.20 -13.22 3.10
CA ARG A 641 -16.84 -12.64 1.80
C ARG A 641 -15.47 -11.96 1.86
N PHE A 642 -15.00 -11.48 0.72
CA PHE A 642 -13.75 -10.73 0.67
C PHE A 642 -13.95 -9.29 1.12
N GLY A 643 -13.02 -8.78 1.93
CA GLY A 643 -13.09 -7.42 2.46
C GLY A 643 -11.69 -6.88 2.70
N LEU A 644 -11.34 -5.79 2.02
CA LEU A 644 -10.06 -5.12 2.19
C LEU A 644 -10.29 -3.69 2.67
N LEU A 645 -9.57 -3.30 3.71
CA LEU A 645 -9.48 -1.93 4.18
C LEU A 645 -8.12 -1.37 3.74
N ILE A 646 -8.06 -0.12 3.32
CA ILE A 646 -6.80 0.55 2.99
C ILE A 646 -6.75 1.89 3.69
N GLU A 647 -5.68 2.15 4.43
CA GLU A 647 -5.38 3.48 4.96
C GLU A 647 -4.23 4.12 4.18
N LEU A 648 -4.53 5.29 3.59
CA LEU A 648 -3.56 6.17 2.92
C LEU A 648 -3.37 7.45 3.71
N THR A 649 -2.28 8.19 3.50
CA THR A 649 -2.19 9.56 4.02
C THR A 649 -3.36 10.41 3.53
N ALA A 650 -4.06 11.10 4.44
CA ALA A 650 -5.26 11.84 4.12
C ALA A 650 -5.49 13.02 5.08
N GLY A 651 -6.63 13.69 4.97
CA GLY A 651 -7.00 14.80 5.84
C GLY A 651 -6.45 16.14 5.39
N TYR A 652 -6.10 16.27 4.10
CA TYR A 652 -5.62 17.49 3.53
C TYR A 652 -6.72 18.56 3.52
N PRO A 653 -6.36 19.80 3.86
CA PRO A 653 -7.29 20.93 3.83
C PRO A 653 -7.64 21.34 2.39
N GLU A 654 -6.86 20.92 1.40
CA GLU A 654 -7.08 21.19 -0.02
C GLU A 654 -6.52 20.06 -0.90
N SER A 655 -6.70 20.17 -2.21
CA SER A 655 -6.48 19.16 -3.26
C SER A 655 -5.08 19.12 -3.87
N TYR A 656 -4.11 19.82 -3.29
CA TYR A 656 -2.73 19.86 -3.79
C TYR A 656 -2.07 18.47 -3.92
N GLY A 657 -2.48 17.50 -3.10
CA GLY A 657 -1.96 16.12 -3.13
C GLY A 657 -2.65 15.17 -4.12
N THR A 658 -3.67 15.63 -4.85
CA THR A 658 -4.57 14.73 -5.58
C THR A 658 -3.91 13.92 -6.69
N VAL A 659 -2.84 14.41 -7.33
CA VAL A 659 -2.11 13.62 -8.34
C VAL A 659 -1.59 12.31 -7.76
N LEU A 660 -0.92 12.37 -6.61
CA LEU A 660 -0.39 11.18 -5.93
C LEU A 660 -1.54 10.32 -5.39
N GLN A 661 -2.49 10.95 -4.68
CA GLN A 661 -3.58 10.24 -4.02
C GLN A 661 -4.44 9.44 -4.99
N THR A 662 -4.81 10.04 -6.12
CA THR A 662 -5.59 9.36 -7.15
C THR A 662 -4.78 8.30 -7.91
N ASP A 663 -3.48 8.51 -8.15
CA ASP A 663 -2.61 7.50 -8.77
C ASP A 663 -2.53 6.24 -7.91
N VAL A 664 -2.28 6.42 -6.61
CA VAL A 664 -2.15 5.31 -5.65
C VAL A 664 -3.49 4.61 -5.45
N THR A 665 -4.58 5.36 -5.29
CA THR A 665 -5.94 4.79 -5.18
C THR A 665 -6.28 3.94 -6.40
N CYS A 666 -5.99 4.42 -7.61
CA CYS A 666 -6.27 3.68 -8.84
C CYS A 666 -5.38 2.44 -9.01
N GLU A 667 -4.08 2.52 -8.68
CA GLU A 667 -3.20 1.33 -8.70
C GLU A 667 -3.68 0.26 -7.71
N LEU A 668 -4.19 0.66 -6.56
CA LEU A 668 -4.75 -0.23 -5.55
C LEU A 668 -6.06 -0.87 -5.98
N CYS A 669 -6.98 -0.11 -6.59
CA CYS A 669 -8.18 -0.66 -7.19
C CYS A 669 -7.80 -1.68 -8.28
N ARG A 670 -6.87 -1.34 -9.17
CA ARG A 670 -6.36 -2.25 -10.21
C ARG A 670 -5.77 -3.52 -9.59
N ALA A 671 -4.97 -3.39 -8.53
CA ALA A 671 -4.38 -4.53 -7.82
C ALA A 671 -5.45 -5.40 -7.15
N LEU A 672 -6.52 -4.81 -6.59
CA LEU A 672 -7.67 -5.54 -6.06
C LEU A 672 -8.30 -6.44 -7.12
N PHE A 673 -8.63 -5.93 -8.30
CA PHE A 673 -9.27 -6.75 -9.35
C PHE A 673 -8.38 -7.88 -9.87
N LEU A 674 -7.04 -7.70 -9.85
CA LEU A 674 -6.10 -8.75 -10.21
C LEU A 674 -5.95 -9.82 -9.12
N ALA A 675 -5.94 -9.41 -7.85
CA ALA A 675 -5.79 -10.31 -6.71
C ALA A 675 -7.09 -11.04 -6.36
N TYR A 676 -8.23 -10.39 -6.54
CA TYR A 676 -9.57 -10.91 -6.26
C TYR A 676 -10.35 -11.08 -7.57
N PRO A 677 -9.97 -12.00 -8.47
CA PRO A 677 -10.70 -12.20 -9.72
C PRO A 677 -12.13 -12.71 -9.45
N PRO A 678 -13.11 -12.36 -10.29
CA PRO A 678 -14.46 -12.92 -10.17
C PRO A 678 -14.44 -14.43 -10.38
N PRO A 679 -15.29 -15.21 -9.71
CA PRO A 679 -15.40 -16.65 -9.94
C PRO A 679 -15.80 -16.96 -11.38
N ALA A 680 -15.33 -18.09 -11.94
CA ALA A 680 -15.66 -18.50 -13.30
C ALA A 680 -17.16 -18.83 -13.50
N LYS A 681 -17.87 -19.20 -12.43
CA LYS A 681 -19.31 -19.42 -12.38
C LYS A 681 -19.95 -18.51 -11.32
N TRP A 682 -21.05 -17.84 -11.67
CA TRP A 682 -21.82 -16.97 -10.76
C TRP A 682 -23.33 -17.02 -11.07
N PRO A 683 -24.23 -17.06 -10.05
CA PRO A 683 -23.95 -17.11 -8.60
C PRO A 683 -23.22 -18.40 -8.20
N ARG A 684 -22.59 -18.42 -7.02
CA ARG A 684 -22.01 -19.66 -6.48
C ARG A 684 -23.15 -20.68 -6.29
N GLU A 685 -23.01 -21.87 -6.91
CA GLU A 685 -23.94 -22.99 -6.76
C GLU A 685 -24.07 -23.45 -5.30
#